data_AF-A0A3P6S4T5-F1
#
_entry.id   AF-A0A3P6S4T5-F1
#
_cell.length_a   1.000
_cell.length_b   1.000
_cell.length_c   1.000
_cell.angle_alpha   90.00
_cell.angle_beta   90.00
_cell.angle_gamma   90.00
#
_symmetry.space_group_name_H-M   'P 1'
#
loop_
_entity.id
_entity.type
_entity.pdbx_description
1 polymer ?
#
loop_
_entity_poly.entity_id
_entity_poly.type
_entity_poly.pdbx_seq_one_letter_code
_entity_poly.pdbx_strand_id
1 'polypeptide(L)'
;MDAAHARTNRLDACKCRSVNFGVVVASGELKSPGYPTNYCNYLNCKYEIEAIPHQSIHLSIISFETELRHDFLEIHQTFTFANTQYSARVATLSGKNIGWPSFASSIGSGFILKFVTDSTKTFAGFHVLFSRINATSSTNSCPPFFYEATGEEKALPSPPTNFAYFTGCAYMLNTSDGHSIKLNLKWLSSKAKFTVYETENYQVSADYTVSPLSENIGSMGATPKEIISRTNSILILLAVVQRDLLSAAARNKFIFEAQFSRTDSPCKCFPRNHTIRTDRPTTLSSPGFPTEYCDKLDCETELQLDQYVVDSTHRNAIVIEIHTFNLEHGSDFVHFLDRWKHSSKHLISRTGELSTSRNRFFTFCGKSAALRMTTDSTVTNKGFNMTISVMQKKDDCRCKGETQPLEFSSSGETFSFSSPADCGFLDCFFHFNRPVTALDTDRIRLVINITYTFKNGEEEFLEVLTNINNYNIIPSHLNERDITMDTVLEKICENNLLIVFEIGYKFSKLKIYNNWLSTYSFEPVLAQNGTEEITNDMPVMIWYHLAADINRHVAQFDFDYKWKSICECGRLQLEAKKDVWKQLTSPDYPNHYCNSMKCQYLISAPQGYVVVANITELALEPNEDVLAIFDGTNTTDPRIRIISGVEIFTDLLRSTAETMTVYFETDVSITNKGFVLYYTASSASSISGPYHFIKEASSVNDRSNGAGKLRGSKHLGIISFILLLLITGIVISGLIYYKQLLCFANRRDRWHGLIQYLGSRNEIMDIACPESTRLNAHVGTVVEFNMLYFATTIDFFRE
;
A
#
# COMPACT_ATOMS: atom_id res chain seq x y z
N MET A 1 -36.31 -34.97 28.67
CA MET A 1 -35.84 -35.75 27.51
C MET A 1 -35.88 -34.94 26.20
N ASP A 2 -36.52 -33.76 26.14
CA ASP A 2 -36.71 -33.00 24.90
C ASP A 2 -35.54 -32.10 24.44
N ALA A 3 -34.60 -31.72 25.32
CA ALA A 3 -33.45 -30.90 24.93
C ALA A 3 -32.34 -31.70 24.18
N ALA A 4 -32.27 -33.01 24.43
CA ALA A 4 -31.32 -33.89 23.74
C ALA A 4 -31.79 -34.25 22.32
N HIS A 5 -33.11 -34.45 22.13
CA HIS A 5 -33.72 -34.67 20.81
C HIS A 5 -33.68 -33.43 19.90
N ALA A 6 -33.79 -32.21 20.47
CA ALA A 6 -33.63 -30.97 19.72
C ALA A 6 -32.18 -30.70 19.28
N ARG A 7 -31.18 -31.10 20.10
CA ARG A 7 -29.75 -30.99 19.74
C ARG A 7 -29.34 -32.01 18.68
N THR A 8 -29.84 -33.24 18.70
CA THR A 8 -29.56 -34.24 17.64
C THR A 8 -30.19 -33.86 16.30
N ASN A 9 -31.39 -33.27 16.28
CA ASN A 9 -32.03 -32.78 15.04
C ASN A 9 -31.30 -31.58 14.40
N ARG A 10 -30.62 -30.74 15.19
CA ARG A 10 -29.85 -29.59 14.67
C ARG A 10 -28.49 -30.01 14.08
N LEU A 11 -27.89 -31.09 14.61
CA LEU A 11 -26.62 -31.66 14.13
C LEU A 11 -26.74 -32.39 12.78
N ASP A 12 -27.92 -32.94 12.43
CA ASP A 12 -28.15 -33.53 11.11
C ASP A 12 -28.58 -32.51 10.05
N ALA A 13 -29.14 -31.36 10.45
CA ALA A 13 -29.52 -30.27 9.54
C ALA A 13 -28.31 -29.51 8.95
N CYS A 14 -27.16 -29.54 9.62
CA CYS A 14 -25.93 -28.86 9.20
C CYS A 14 -24.93 -29.74 8.43
N LYS A 15 -25.27 -31.00 8.11
CA LYS A 15 -24.37 -31.85 7.31
C LYS A 15 -24.55 -31.56 5.82
N CYS A 16 -23.44 -31.29 5.13
CA CYS A 16 -23.41 -31.38 3.67
C CYS A 16 -23.73 -32.82 3.25
N ARG A 17 -24.94 -33.05 2.77
CA ARG A 17 -25.23 -34.23 1.97
C ARG A 17 -24.83 -33.87 0.56
N SER A 18 -23.59 -34.17 0.17
CA SER A 18 -23.24 -34.08 -1.24
C SER A 18 -24.17 -34.99 -2.01
N VAL A 19 -25.02 -34.42 -2.87
CA VAL A 19 -26.05 -35.16 -3.60
C VAL A 19 -25.64 -35.26 -5.05
N ASN A 20 -25.62 -36.48 -5.56
CA ASN A 20 -25.61 -36.75 -6.99
C ASN A 20 -27.01 -37.22 -7.39
N PHE A 21 -27.68 -36.44 -8.23
CA PHE A 21 -29.03 -36.75 -8.72
C PHE A 21 -29.03 -37.81 -9.84
N GLY A 22 -27.84 -38.19 -10.34
CA GLY A 22 -27.68 -39.18 -11.40
C GLY A 22 -28.44 -38.84 -12.68
N VAL A 23 -28.63 -39.84 -13.53
CA VAL A 23 -29.33 -39.70 -14.82
C VAL A 23 -30.84 -39.98 -14.78
N VAL A 24 -31.36 -40.52 -13.67
CA VAL A 24 -32.77 -41.00 -13.62
C VAL A 24 -33.74 -39.93 -13.13
N VAL A 25 -33.26 -38.91 -12.42
CA VAL A 25 -34.10 -37.85 -11.84
C VAL A 25 -34.40 -36.80 -12.91
N ALA A 26 -35.67 -36.74 -13.35
CA ALA A 26 -36.14 -35.81 -14.38
C ALA A 26 -36.24 -34.35 -13.90
N SER A 27 -36.50 -34.15 -12.61
CA SER A 27 -36.58 -32.84 -11.96
C SER A 27 -36.37 -32.98 -10.46
N GLY A 28 -35.84 -31.94 -9.82
CA GLY A 28 -35.66 -31.95 -8.37
C GLY A 28 -35.37 -30.57 -7.79
N GLU A 29 -35.18 -30.54 -6.48
CA GLU A 29 -34.87 -29.33 -5.72
C GLU A 29 -33.54 -29.48 -4.98
N LEU A 30 -32.78 -28.39 -4.93
CA LEU A 30 -31.54 -28.26 -4.18
C LEU A 30 -31.70 -27.12 -3.17
N LYS A 31 -31.37 -27.40 -1.92
CA LYS A 31 -31.50 -26.46 -0.81
C LYS A 31 -30.20 -26.43 -0.04
N SER A 32 -29.79 -25.24 0.41
CA SER A 32 -28.69 -25.12 1.36
C SER A 32 -29.03 -25.86 2.67
N PRO A 33 -28.05 -26.46 3.36
CA PRO A 33 -28.28 -27.02 4.69
C PRO A 33 -28.93 -25.97 5.60
N GLY A 34 -29.99 -26.33 6.30
CA GLY A 34 -30.75 -25.40 7.16
C GLY A 34 -31.89 -24.63 6.48
N TYR A 35 -32.00 -24.58 5.15
CA TYR A 35 -33.09 -23.87 4.46
C TYR A 35 -34.48 -24.42 4.88
N PRO A 36 -35.50 -23.56 5.11
CA PRO A 36 -35.56 -22.11 4.86
C PRO A 36 -35.01 -21.23 5.99
N THR A 37 -34.44 -21.83 7.03
CA THR A 37 -33.75 -21.10 8.10
C THR A 37 -32.29 -20.85 7.73
N ASN A 38 -31.52 -20.26 8.64
CA ASN A 38 -30.13 -19.93 8.35
C ASN A 38 -29.29 -21.18 8.05
N TYR A 39 -28.41 -21.07 7.04
CA TYR A 39 -27.39 -22.09 6.79
C TYR A 39 -26.31 -22.11 7.89
N CYS A 40 -25.38 -23.05 7.79
CA CYS A 40 -24.34 -23.29 8.78
C CYS A 40 -22.97 -22.77 8.29
N ASN A 41 -22.07 -22.52 9.23
CA ASN A 41 -20.69 -22.09 8.94
C ASN A 41 -19.85 -23.28 8.45
N TYR A 42 -18.75 -22.98 7.76
CA TYR A 42 -17.75 -23.96 7.28
C TYR A 42 -18.30 -25.05 6.36
N LEU A 43 -19.34 -24.75 5.59
CA LEU A 43 -19.90 -25.68 4.62
C LEU A 43 -19.00 -25.76 3.38
N ASN A 44 -18.94 -26.95 2.80
CA ASN A 44 -18.35 -27.21 1.49
C ASN A 44 -19.15 -28.30 0.81
N CYS A 45 -20.36 -27.94 0.38
CA CYS A 45 -21.33 -28.89 -0.17
C CYS A 45 -21.20 -28.96 -1.69
N LYS A 46 -21.24 -30.16 -2.26
CA LYS A 46 -21.24 -30.39 -3.71
C LYS A 46 -22.54 -31.06 -4.15
N TYR A 47 -23.19 -30.49 -5.15
CA TYR A 47 -24.38 -31.07 -5.79
C TYR A 47 -24.11 -31.30 -7.27
N GLU A 48 -24.49 -32.47 -7.77
CA GLU A 48 -24.19 -32.87 -9.14
C GLU A 48 -25.44 -33.37 -9.85
N ILE A 49 -25.69 -32.80 -11.03
CA ILE A 49 -26.77 -33.18 -11.94
C ILE A 49 -26.10 -33.68 -13.21
N GLU A 50 -26.03 -35.01 -13.36
CA GLU A 50 -25.28 -35.66 -14.44
C GLU A 50 -25.85 -35.33 -15.83
N ALA A 51 -24.97 -35.27 -16.82
CA ALA A 51 -25.31 -35.05 -18.22
C ALA A 51 -26.04 -36.26 -18.82
N ILE A 52 -27.03 -36.00 -19.69
CA ILE A 52 -27.70 -37.05 -20.47
C ILE A 52 -27.66 -36.67 -21.94
N PRO A 53 -27.22 -37.58 -22.84
CA PRO A 53 -27.28 -37.33 -24.28
C PRO A 53 -28.68 -36.91 -24.72
N HIS A 54 -28.76 -35.91 -25.61
CA HIS A 54 -30.02 -35.39 -26.16
C HIS A 54 -30.97 -34.73 -25.12
N GLN A 55 -30.47 -34.35 -23.95
CA GLN A 55 -31.21 -33.54 -22.98
C GLN A 55 -30.39 -32.32 -22.55
N SER A 56 -31.08 -31.27 -22.15
CA SER A 56 -30.50 -30.14 -21.41
C SER A 56 -31.10 -30.04 -20.02
N ILE A 57 -30.45 -29.29 -19.14
CA ILE A 57 -30.90 -29.04 -17.77
C ILE A 57 -31.19 -27.55 -17.64
N HIS A 58 -32.34 -27.24 -17.06
CA HIS A 58 -32.72 -25.88 -16.67
C HIS A 58 -32.63 -25.76 -15.16
N LEU A 59 -31.85 -24.80 -14.67
CA LEU A 59 -31.80 -24.40 -13.27
C LEU A 59 -32.59 -23.11 -13.09
N SER A 60 -33.39 -23.04 -12.02
CA SER A 60 -34.08 -21.82 -11.61
C SER A 60 -33.85 -21.58 -10.12
N ILE A 61 -33.27 -20.44 -9.80
CA ILE A 61 -33.01 -20.00 -8.43
C ILE A 61 -34.25 -19.27 -7.94
N ILE A 62 -34.94 -19.90 -6.98
CA ILE A 62 -36.21 -19.40 -6.42
C ILE A 62 -35.94 -18.44 -5.26
N SER A 63 -34.91 -18.71 -4.46
CA SER A 63 -34.48 -17.87 -3.34
C SER A 63 -32.96 -17.95 -3.21
N PHE A 64 -32.33 -16.82 -2.88
CA PHE A 64 -30.89 -16.75 -2.61
C PHE A 64 -30.57 -15.60 -1.67
N GLU A 65 -29.89 -15.91 -0.57
CA GLU A 65 -29.40 -14.95 0.40
C GLU A 65 -28.19 -15.54 1.12
N THR A 66 -27.01 -14.96 0.89
CA THR A 66 -25.75 -15.34 1.55
C THR A 66 -25.00 -14.10 2.06
N GLU A 67 -23.95 -14.31 2.86
CA GLU A 67 -23.00 -13.23 3.14
C GLU A 67 -22.33 -12.77 1.83
N LEU A 68 -22.34 -11.46 1.59
CA LEU A 68 -21.77 -10.89 0.37
C LEU A 68 -20.25 -11.09 0.37
N ARG A 69 -19.68 -11.60 -0.74
CA ARG A 69 -18.25 -11.90 -0.96
C ARG A 69 -17.65 -13.05 -0.13
N HIS A 70 -18.13 -13.32 1.08
CA HIS A 70 -17.55 -14.37 1.92
C HIS A 70 -18.19 -15.74 1.70
N ASP A 71 -19.52 -15.78 1.51
CA ASP A 71 -20.27 -17.01 1.28
C ASP A 71 -20.83 -17.06 -0.13
N PHE A 72 -20.56 -18.15 -0.85
CA PHE A 72 -20.89 -18.20 -2.27
C PHE A 72 -21.37 -19.56 -2.77
N LEU A 73 -22.18 -19.49 -3.81
CA LEU A 73 -22.61 -20.63 -4.61
C LEU A 73 -21.92 -20.54 -5.98
N GLU A 74 -21.03 -21.49 -6.26
CA GLU A 74 -20.48 -21.67 -7.60
C GLU A 74 -21.36 -22.61 -8.42
N ILE A 75 -21.60 -22.26 -9.67
CA ILE A 75 -22.30 -23.09 -10.65
C ILE A 75 -21.32 -23.40 -11.77
N HIS A 76 -21.08 -24.67 -12.02
CA HIS A 76 -20.22 -25.17 -13.09
C HIS A 76 -21.03 -25.96 -14.09
N GLN A 77 -20.80 -25.77 -15.38
CA GLN A 77 -21.40 -26.59 -16.43
C GLN A 77 -20.38 -27.62 -16.93
N THR A 78 -20.82 -28.86 -17.13
CA THR A 78 -19.97 -29.91 -17.69
C THR A 78 -20.00 -29.90 -19.22
N PHE A 79 -18.89 -30.26 -19.84
CA PHE A 79 -18.78 -30.38 -21.29
C PHE A 79 -17.77 -31.48 -21.64
N THR A 80 -17.88 -32.03 -22.84
CA THR A 80 -16.96 -33.07 -23.32
C THR A 80 -16.05 -32.48 -24.38
N PHE A 81 -14.75 -32.63 -24.20
CA PHE A 81 -13.73 -32.26 -25.17
C PHE A 81 -12.73 -33.41 -25.33
N ALA A 82 -12.40 -33.78 -26.56
CA ALA A 82 -11.51 -34.92 -26.85
C ALA A 82 -11.86 -36.20 -26.04
N ASN A 83 -13.15 -36.56 -26.00
CA ASN A 83 -13.71 -37.70 -25.24
C ASN A 83 -13.48 -37.67 -23.73
N THR A 84 -13.03 -36.55 -23.17
CA THR A 84 -12.85 -36.35 -21.73
C THR A 84 -13.89 -35.35 -21.23
N GLN A 85 -14.52 -35.66 -20.09
CA GLN A 85 -15.49 -34.77 -19.47
C GLN A 85 -14.76 -33.74 -18.60
N TYR A 86 -15.04 -32.47 -18.85
CA TYR A 86 -14.55 -31.32 -18.10
C TYR A 86 -15.72 -30.56 -17.48
N SER A 87 -15.41 -29.62 -16.60
CA SER A 87 -16.37 -28.65 -16.07
C SER A 87 -15.73 -27.28 -15.95
N ALA A 88 -16.48 -26.22 -16.25
CA ALA A 88 -16.02 -24.86 -16.03
C ALA A 88 -17.07 -24.05 -15.27
N ARG A 89 -16.59 -23.09 -14.47
CA ARG A 89 -17.43 -22.19 -13.69
C ARG A 89 -18.19 -21.23 -14.62
N VAL A 90 -19.49 -21.10 -14.40
CA VAL A 90 -20.42 -20.25 -15.17
C VAL A 90 -21.02 -19.13 -14.32
N ALA A 91 -21.14 -19.37 -13.01
CA ALA A 91 -21.57 -18.37 -12.02
C ALA A 91 -20.85 -18.53 -10.69
N THR A 92 -20.54 -17.39 -10.05
CA THR A 92 -20.31 -17.29 -8.60
C THR A 92 -21.34 -16.32 -8.04
N LEU A 93 -22.21 -16.80 -7.16
CA LEU A 93 -23.29 -16.00 -6.58
C LEU A 93 -23.00 -15.75 -5.11
N SER A 94 -23.13 -14.50 -4.65
CA SER A 94 -23.03 -14.12 -3.24
C SER A 94 -23.94 -12.92 -2.93
N GLY A 95 -24.32 -12.72 -1.66
CA GLY A 95 -25.23 -11.66 -1.25
C GLY A 95 -26.69 -11.94 -1.59
N LYS A 96 -27.42 -10.92 -2.05
CA LYS A 96 -28.88 -11.01 -2.37
C LYS A 96 -29.23 -10.74 -3.84
N ASN A 97 -28.32 -10.14 -4.61
CA ASN A 97 -28.61 -9.70 -5.98
C ASN A 97 -28.07 -10.73 -6.98
N ILE A 98 -28.96 -11.58 -7.50
CA ILE A 98 -28.58 -12.71 -8.35
C ILE A 98 -28.40 -12.29 -9.82
N GLY A 99 -28.90 -11.13 -10.25
CA GLY A 99 -28.79 -10.63 -11.63
C GLY A 99 -29.59 -11.45 -12.66
N TRP A 100 -29.26 -12.73 -12.82
CA TRP A 100 -29.87 -13.71 -13.70
C TRP A 100 -30.24 -15.00 -12.92
N PRO A 101 -31.53 -15.24 -12.64
CA PRO A 101 -31.93 -16.33 -11.74
C PRO A 101 -32.05 -17.70 -12.42
N SER A 102 -31.95 -17.82 -13.74
CA SER A 102 -32.12 -19.10 -14.44
C SER A 102 -31.03 -19.40 -15.46
N PHE A 103 -30.61 -20.66 -15.52
CA PHE A 103 -29.49 -21.16 -16.33
C PHE A 103 -29.94 -22.34 -17.16
N ALA A 104 -29.63 -22.35 -18.46
CA ALA A 104 -29.79 -23.53 -19.30
C ALA A 104 -28.42 -24.10 -19.66
N SER A 105 -28.32 -25.42 -19.62
CA SER A 105 -27.16 -26.10 -20.15
C SER A 105 -27.26 -26.31 -21.67
N SER A 106 -26.10 -26.62 -22.27
CA SER A 106 -26.05 -27.20 -23.60
C SER A 106 -26.64 -28.60 -23.60
N ILE A 107 -27.07 -29.07 -24.77
CA ILE A 107 -27.51 -30.46 -24.92
C ILE A 107 -26.35 -31.40 -24.59
N GLY A 108 -26.59 -32.38 -23.71
CA GLY A 108 -25.56 -33.30 -23.24
C GLY A 108 -24.63 -32.72 -22.17
N SER A 109 -24.97 -31.57 -21.57
CA SER A 109 -24.23 -30.97 -20.46
C SER A 109 -24.96 -31.12 -19.13
N GLY A 110 -24.19 -31.36 -18.07
CA GLY A 110 -24.58 -31.42 -16.66
C GLY A 110 -24.28 -30.13 -15.91
N PHE A 111 -24.69 -30.05 -14.64
CA PHE A 111 -24.32 -28.97 -13.73
C PHE A 111 -23.72 -29.52 -12.43
N ILE A 112 -22.70 -28.83 -11.93
CA ILE A 112 -22.11 -29.05 -10.61
C ILE A 112 -22.23 -27.74 -9.83
N LEU A 113 -22.90 -27.79 -8.68
CA LEU A 113 -23.05 -26.65 -7.78
C LEU A 113 -22.20 -26.87 -6.54
N LYS A 114 -21.42 -25.86 -6.13
CA LYS A 114 -20.60 -25.89 -4.92
C LYS A 114 -20.99 -24.74 -4.01
N PHE A 115 -21.41 -25.05 -2.78
CA PHE A 115 -21.76 -24.05 -1.78
C PHE A 115 -20.71 -24.04 -0.67
N VAL A 116 -20.04 -22.91 -0.52
CA VAL A 116 -18.94 -22.72 0.43
C VAL A 116 -19.28 -21.58 1.36
N THR A 117 -19.10 -21.81 2.66
CA THR A 117 -19.34 -20.79 3.70
C THR A 117 -18.16 -20.65 4.65
N ASP A 118 -17.99 -19.44 5.19
CA ASP A 118 -16.94 -19.09 6.13
C ASP A 118 -17.30 -19.40 7.60
N SER A 119 -16.59 -18.79 8.54
CA SER A 119 -16.78 -18.98 9.97
C SER A 119 -17.88 -18.13 10.61
N THR A 120 -18.46 -17.17 9.89
CA THR A 120 -19.35 -16.14 10.44
C THR A 120 -20.66 -15.99 9.63
N LYS A 121 -21.39 -14.92 9.93
CA LYS A 121 -22.75 -14.52 9.47
C LYS A 121 -23.48 -15.48 8.51
N THR A 122 -24.55 -16.08 8.99
CA THR A 122 -25.42 -16.93 8.15
C THR A 122 -26.74 -16.27 7.80
N PHE A 123 -27.28 -16.64 6.64
CA PHE A 123 -28.56 -16.20 6.10
C PHE A 123 -29.40 -17.39 5.63
N ALA A 124 -30.56 -17.18 5.02
CA ALA A 124 -31.45 -18.27 4.58
C ALA A 124 -30.81 -19.23 3.55
N GLY A 125 -29.79 -18.78 2.80
CA GLY A 125 -29.08 -19.58 1.81
C GLY A 125 -29.80 -19.64 0.49
N PHE A 126 -29.84 -20.81 -0.16
CA PHE A 126 -30.37 -20.95 -1.51
C PHE A 126 -31.45 -22.03 -1.63
N HIS A 127 -32.34 -21.82 -2.60
CA HIS A 127 -33.29 -22.80 -3.08
C HIS A 127 -33.31 -22.78 -4.61
N VAL A 128 -32.86 -23.87 -5.22
CA VAL A 128 -32.75 -24.05 -6.67
C VAL A 128 -33.63 -25.22 -7.11
N LEU A 129 -34.38 -25.03 -8.19
CA LEU A 129 -35.10 -26.09 -8.89
C LEU A 129 -34.35 -26.46 -10.15
N PHE A 130 -34.35 -27.74 -10.50
CA PHE A 130 -33.87 -28.19 -11.80
C PHE A 130 -34.89 -29.07 -12.52
N SER A 131 -34.87 -29.01 -13.85
CA SER A 131 -35.63 -29.89 -14.73
C SER A 131 -34.82 -30.28 -15.97
N ARG A 132 -35.03 -31.51 -16.44
CA ARG A 132 -34.44 -32.02 -17.68
C ARG A 132 -35.40 -31.80 -18.83
N ILE A 133 -34.88 -31.28 -19.94
CA ILE A 133 -35.66 -30.97 -21.14
C ILE A 133 -35.12 -31.79 -22.31
N ASN A 134 -36.00 -32.51 -23.00
CA ASN A 134 -35.65 -33.29 -24.18
C ASN A 134 -35.32 -32.37 -25.37
N ALA A 135 -34.27 -32.72 -26.13
CA ALA A 135 -33.79 -31.95 -27.28
C ALA A 135 -34.70 -31.99 -28.52
N THR A 136 -35.90 -32.59 -28.46
CA THR A 136 -36.83 -32.69 -29.60
C THR A 136 -37.33 -31.33 -30.11
N SER A 137 -37.13 -30.26 -29.35
CA SER A 137 -37.22 -28.88 -29.82
C SER A 137 -35.98 -28.09 -29.39
N SER A 138 -35.12 -27.69 -30.34
CA SER A 138 -33.92 -26.86 -30.12
C SER A 138 -34.22 -25.45 -29.55
N THR A 139 -35.49 -25.15 -29.29
CA THR A 139 -35.97 -23.85 -28.81
C THR A 139 -35.61 -23.58 -27.36
N ASN A 140 -35.29 -24.60 -26.55
CA ASN A 140 -35.12 -24.44 -25.10
C ASN A 140 -33.74 -24.82 -24.58
N SER A 141 -32.72 -25.01 -25.42
CA SER A 141 -31.37 -25.39 -24.94
C SER A 141 -30.32 -24.40 -25.41
N CYS A 142 -29.26 -24.22 -24.62
CA CYS A 142 -28.15 -23.39 -25.06
C CYS A 142 -27.36 -24.10 -26.16
N PRO A 143 -26.71 -23.35 -27.07
CA PRO A 143 -25.70 -23.90 -27.97
C PRO A 143 -24.57 -24.59 -27.19
N PRO A 144 -23.69 -25.36 -27.87
CA PRO A 144 -22.52 -25.95 -27.24
C PRO A 144 -21.78 -24.97 -26.34
N PHE A 145 -21.39 -25.41 -25.14
CA PHE A 145 -20.75 -24.54 -24.17
C PHE A 145 -19.32 -24.19 -24.57
N PHE A 146 -18.59 -25.12 -25.17
CA PHE A 146 -17.16 -24.97 -25.45
C PHE A 146 -16.88 -24.81 -26.95
N TYR A 147 -16.02 -23.85 -27.30
CA TYR A 147 -15.43 -23.74 -28.64
C TYR A 147 -13.94 -23.42 -28.58
N GLU A 148 -13.24 -23.84 -29.62
CA GLU A 148 -11.83 -23.54 -29.83
C GLU A 148 -11.66 -22.49 -30.95
N ALA A 149 -11.05 -21.37 -30.59
CA ALA A 149 -10.69 -20.30 -31.52
C ALA A 149 -9.42 -20.71 -32.29
N THR A 150 -9.53 -20.71 -33.62
CA THR A 150 -8.40 -20.97 -34.53
C THR A 150 -8.14 -19.72 -35.37
N GLY A 151 -7.11 -19.73 -36.23
CA GLY A 151 -6.82 -18.56 -37.09
C GLY A 151 -7.93 -18.22 -38.09
N GLU A 152 -8.88 -19.14 -38.31
CA GLU A 152 -10.05 -18.93 -39.15
C GLU A 152 -11.20 -18.31 -38.34
N GLU A 153 -11.92 -17.37 -38.96
CA GLU A 153 -13.09 -16.73 -38.36
C GLU A 153 -14.31 -17.68 -38.38
N LYS A 154 -14.86 -17.96 -37.19
CA LYS A 154 -16.01 -18.85 -37.00
C LYS A 154 -17.19 -18.06 -36.43
N ALA A 155 -18.41 -18.40 -36.84
CA ALA A 155 -19.61 -17.82 -36.25
C ALA A 155 -19.87 -18.41 -34.85
N LEU A 156 -20.18 -17.55 -33.87
CA LEU A 156 -20.64 -17.99 -32.55
C LEU A 156 -22.15 -18.24 -32.61
N PRO A 157 -22.63 -19.48 -32.41
CA PRO A 157 -24.05 -19.78 -32.55
C PRO A 157 -24.91 -19.08 -31.49
N SER A 158 -25.96 -18.39 -31.96
CA SER A 158 -26.95 -17.75 -31.09
C SER A 158 -28.10 -18.72 -30.78
N PRO A 159 -28.69 -18.69 -29.56
CA PRO A 159 -29.94 -19.40 -29.29
C PRO A 159 -31.06 -18.83 -30.18
N PRO A 160 -32.10 -19.62 -30.48
CA PRO A 160 -33.21 -19.14 -31.31
C PRO A 160 -33.99 -18.03 -30.60
N THR A 161 -34.67 -17.15 -31.33
CA THR A 161 -35.39 -16.01 -30.73
C THR A 161 -36.53 -16.40 -29.79
N ASN A 162 -37.09 -17.61 -29.94
CA ASN A 162 -38.09 -18.17 -29.05
C ASN A 162 -37.49 -18.91 -27.83
N PHE A 163 -36.20 -18.70 -27.56
CA PHE A 163 -35.53 -19.24 -26.39
C PHE A 163 -36.25 -18.86 -25.10
N ALA A 164 -36.54 -19.86 -24.28
CA ALA A 164 -37.40 -19.75 -23.10
C ALA A 164 -37.02 -18.53 -22.24
N TYR A 165 -37.99 -17.62 -22.12
CA TYR A 165 -37.87 -16.34 -21.41
C TYR A 165 -37.26 -16.53 -20.02
N PHE A 166 -36.33 -15.65 -19.63
CA PHE A 166 -35.57 -15.63 -18.37
C PHE A 166 -34.39 -16.59 -18.21
N THR A 167 -34.00 -17.30 -19.26
CA THR A 167 -32.86 -18.24 -19.18
C THR A 167 -31.60 -17.62 -19.76
N GLY A 168 -30.47 -17.77 -19.07
CA GLY A 168 -29.16 -17.38 -19.56
C GLY A 168 -28.41 -18.53 -20.23
N CYS A 169 -27.55 -18.19 -21.20
CA CYS A 169 -26.59 -19.11 -21.81
C CYS A 169 -25.17 -18.65 -21.54
N ALA A 170 -24.27 -19.63 -21.42
CA ALA A 170 -22.84 -19.39 -21.27
C ALA A 170 -22.06 -20.05 -22.41
N TYR A 171 -20.96 -19.40 -22.79
CA TYR A 171 -20.03 -19.88 -23.81
C TYR A 171 -18.62 -19.73 -23.27
N MET A 172 -17.80 -20.75 -23.43
CA MET A 172 -16.37 -20.75 -23.15
C MET A 172 -15.62 -20.86 -24.45
N LEU A 173 -14.81 -19.85 -24.75
CA LEU A 173 -13.92 -19.83 -25.91
C LEU A 173 -12.50 -19.98 -25.40
N ASN A 174 -11.77 -20.96 -25.93
CA ASN A 174 -10.35 -21.17 -25.63
C ASN A 174 -9.50 -21.10 -26.89
N THR A 175 -8.22 -20.76 -26.73
CA THR A 175 -7.19 -20.81 -27.77
C THR A 175 -5.88 -21.37 -27.20
N SER A 176 -4.91 -21.65 -28.07
CA SER A 176 -3.55 -22.01 -27.70
C SER A 176 -2.85 -20.91 -26.89
N ASP A 177 -1.93 -21.30 -26.01
CA ASP A 177 -1.11 -20.38 -25.20
C ASP A 177 -0.37 -19.35 -26.05
N GLY A 178 -0.15 -18.16 -25.46
CA GLY A 178 0.48 -17.01 -26.14
C GLY A 178 -0.40 -16.31 -27.18
N HIS A 179 -1.65 -16.75 -27.36
CA HIS A 179 -2.61 -16.13 -28.27
C HIS A 179 -3.84 -15.63 -27.50
N SER A 180 -4.57 -14.73 -28.14
CA SER A 180 -5.83 -14.17 -27.66
C SER A 180 -6.99 -14.52 -28.57
N ILE A 181 -8.19 -14.23 -28.08
CA ILE A 181 -9.45 -14.46 -28.76
C ILE A 181 -9.97 -13.10 -29.22
N LYS A 182 -10.13 -12.96 -30.52
CA LYS A 182 -10.81 -11.83 -31.15
C LYS A 182 -12.29 -12.19 -31.32
N LEU A 183 -13.17 -11.39 -30.74
CA LEU A 183 -14.62 -11.51 -30.84
C LEU A 183 -15.19 -10.25 -31.49
N ASN A 184 -15.90 -10.44 -32.60
CA ASN A 184 -16.56 -9.38 -33.36
C ASN A 184 -18.08 -9.49 -33.17
N LEU A 185 -18.65 -8.62 -32.33
CA LEU A 185 -20.09 -8.55 -32.10
C LEU A 185 -20.73 -7.61 -33.12
N LYS A 186 -21.39 -8.20 -34.12
CA LYS A 186 -22.02 -7.47 -35.23
C LYS A 186 -23.41 -6.95 -34.87
N TRP A 187 -24.16 -7.73 -34.11
CA TRP A 187 -25.54 -7.38 -33.76
C TRP A 187 -25.94 -7.97 -32.41
N LEU A 188 -26.76 -7.23 -31.66
CA LEU A 188 -27.32 -7.66 -30.38
C LEU A 188 -28.76 -7.16 -30.25
N SER A 189 -29.69 -8.05 -29.90
CA SER A 189 -31.08 -7.70 -29.64
C SER A 189 -31.22 -6.68 -28.51
N SER A 190 -32.19 -5.76 -28.62
CA SER A 190 -32.49 -4.77 -27.58
C SER A 190 -32.88 -5.38 -26.22
N LYS A 191 -33.27 -6.66 -26.23
CA LYS A 191 -33.71 -7.42 -25.05
C LYS A 191 -32.64 -8.32 -24.46
N ALA A 192 -31.39 -8.25 -24.93
CA ALA A 192 -30.31 -9.10 -24.49
C ALA A 192 -29.17 -8.30 -23.84
N LYS A 193 -28.52 -8.94 -22.86
CA LYS A 193 -27.27 -8.51 -22.24
C LYS A 193 -26.19 -9.53 -22.62
N PHE A 194 -25.11 -9.06 -23.23
CA PHE A 194 -23.98 -9.86 -23.69
C PHE A 194 -22.71 -9.38 -22.98
N THR A 195 -22.24 -10.20 -22.04
CA THR A 195 -21.13 -9.85 -21.14
C THR A 195 -19.97 -10.80 -21.36
N VAL A 196 -18.76 -10.27 -21.53
CA VAL A 196 -17.53 -11.03 -21.78
C VAL A 196 -16.62 -10.88 -20.58
N TYR A 197 -16.16 -12.01 -20.05
CA TYR A 197 -15.21 -12.11 -18.96
C TYR A 197 -13.97 -12.85 -19.43
N GLU A 198 -12.83 -12.50 -18.86
CA GLU A 198 -11.62 -13.31 -18.95
C GLU A 198 -11.73 -14.43 -17.93
N THR A 199 -11.49 -15.67 -18.34
CA THR A 199 -11.76 -16.84 -17.49
C THR A 199 -10.89 -16.84 -16.23
N GLU A 200 -9.65 -16.36 -16.32
CA GLU A 200 -8.77 -16.21 -15.16
C GLU A 200 -9.34 -15.23 -14.13
N ASN A 201 -9.87 -14.09 -14.57
CA ASN A 201 -10.53 -13.09 -13.72
C ASN A 201 -11.84 -13.61 -13.12
N TYR A 202 -12.49 -14.58 -13.78
CA TYR A 202 -13.72 -15.23 -13.29
C TYR A 202 -13.47 -16.37 -12.30
N GLN A 203 -12.25 -16.91 -12.28
CA GLN A 203 -11.86 -18.05 -11.45
C GLN A 203 -11.25 -17.65 -10.09
N VAL A 204 -10.91 -16.38 -9.88
CA VAL A 204 -10.42 -15.84 -8.59
C VAL A 204 -11.51 -15.87 -7.51
N SER A 205 -11.10 -16.00 -6.25
CA SER A 205 -11.95 -16.05 -5.05
C SER A 205 -12.89 -14.83 -4.93
N ALA A 206 -13.97 -15.02 -4.19
CA ALA A 206 -15.13 -14.13 -4.09
C ALA A 206 -14.87 -12.74 -3.45
N ASP A 207 -13.61 -12.39 -3.17
CA ASP A 207 -13.21 -11.11 -2.57
C ASP A 207 -13.19 -9.93 -3.56
N TYR A 208 -13.12 -10.19 -4.87
CA TYR A 208 -12.97 -9.16 -5.90
C TYR A 208 -14.25 -8.95 -6.73
N THR A 209 -14.54 -7.69 -7.07
CA THR A 209 -15.53 -7.37 -8.09
C THR A 209 -14.97 -7.76 -9.45
N VAL A 210 -15.45 -8.87 -10.03
CA VAL A 210 -15.02 -9.30 -11.37
C VAL A 210 -15.53 -8.29 -12.41
N SER A 211 -14.64 -7.42 -12.87
CA SER A 211 -14.93 -6.48 -13.96
C SER A 211 -15.00 -7.23 -15.29
N PRO A 212 -16.09 -7.10 -16.07
CA PRO A 212 -16.16 -7.70 -17.39
C PRO A 212 -15.20 -7.00 -18.36
N LEU A 213 -14.55 -7.76 -19.25
CA LEU A 213 -13.78 -7.25 -20.38
C LEU A 213 -14.66 -6.38 -21.29
N SER A 214 -15.93 -6.75 -21.45
CA SER A 214 -16.90 -5.99 -22.24
C SER A 214 -18.32 -6.32 -21.80
N GLU A 215 -19.11 -5.29 -21.51
CA GLU A 215 -20.54 -5.43 -21.24
C GLU A 215 -21.34 -4.68 -22.32
N ASN A 216 -22.30 -5.37 -22.94
CA ASN A 216 -23.11 -4.82 -24.04
C ASN A 216 -24.59 -5.08 -23.75
N ILE A 217 -25.37 -4.00 -23.69
CA ILE A 217 -26.82 -4.04 -23.43
C ILE A 217 -27.53 -3.55 -24.69
N GLY A 218 -28.66 -4.18 -24.99
CA GLY A 218 -29.45 -3.99 -26.18
C GLY A 218 -29.94 -2.55 -26.46
N SER A 219 -29.06 -1.77 -27.07
CA SER A 219 -29.26 -0.63 -27.98
C SER A 219 -27.87 -0.03 -28.22
N MET A 220 -27.00 -0.81 -28.88
CA MET A 220 -25.64 -0.37 -29.18
C MET A 220 -25.67 0.75 -30.24
N GLY A 221 -25.11 1.92 -29.92
CA GLY A 221 -25.03 3.05 -30.84
C GLY A 221 -23.96 2.91 -31.94
N ALA A 222 -23.03 1.96 -31.81
CA ALA A 222 -21.98 1.68 -32.79
C ALA A 222 -21.74 0.17 -32.89
N THR A 223 -22.38 -0.48 -33.87
CA THR A 223 -22.04 -1.83 -34.32
C THR A 223 -21.31 -1.73 -35.66
N PRO A 224 -20.31 -2.59 -35.93
CA PRO A 224 -19.81 -3.71 -35.11
C PRO A 224 -18.86 -3.29 -33.97
N LYS A 225 -18.77 -4.10 -32.91
CA LYS A 225 -17.81 -3.91 -31.79
C LYS A 225 -16.80 -5.05 -31.78
N GLU A 226 -15.52 -4.69 -31.85
CA GLU A 226 -14.40 -5.62 -31.73
C GLU A 226 -13.94 -5.71 -30.27
N ILE A 227 -13.75 -6.93 -29.77
CA ILE A 227 -13.31 -7.25 -28.42
C ILE A 227 -12.13 -8.21 -28.56
N ILE A 228 -10.99 -7.89 -27.98
CA ILE A 228 -9.79 -8.74 -27.99
C ILE A 228 -9.49 -9.10 -26.54
N SER A 229 -9.41 -10.39 -26.23
CA SER A 229 -9.03 -10.85 -24.90
C SER A 229 -7.54 -10.62 -24.62
N ARG A 230 -7.16 -10.49 -23.36
CA ARG A 230 -5.77 -10.53 -22.91
C ARG A 230 -5.26 -11.95 -22.75
N THR A 231 -6.18 -12.86 -22.45
CA THR A 231 -5.95 -14.25 -22.10
C THR A 231 -6.24 -15.21 -23.26
N ASN A 232 -5.84 -16.46 -23.08
CA ASN A 232 -6.19 -17.56 -23.98
C ASN A 232 -7.61 -18.14 -23.75
N SER A 233 -8.39 -17.60 -22.82
CA SER A 233 -9.71 -18.14 -22.45
C SER A 233 -10.67 -17.05 -21.97
N ILE A 234 -11.86 -17.00 -22.59
CA ILE A 234 -12.95 -16.10 -22.19
C ILE A 234 -14.25 -16.85 -21.94
N LEU A 235 -15.02 -16.32 -20.99
CA LEU A 235 -16.39 -16.72 -20.68
C LEU A 235 -17.36 -15.63 -21.15
N ILE A 236 -18.33 -16.00 -21.97
CA ILE A 236 -19.38 -15.11 -22.46
C ILE A 236 -20.68 -15.51 -21.79
N LEU A 237 -21.33 -14.54 -21.13
CA LEU A 237 -22.64 -14.69 -20.53
C LEU A 237 -23.69 -13.92 -21.36
N LEU A 238 -24.69 -14.64 -21.84
CA LEU A 238 -25.85 -14.10 -22.53
C LEU A 238 -27.07 -14.21 -21.60
N ALA A 239 -27.71 -13.08 -21.30
CA ALA A 239 -28.95 -13.03 -20.52
C ALA A 239 -30.05 -12.27 -21.29
N VAL A 240 -31.29 -12.73 -21.21
CA VAL A 240 -32.47 -12.08 -21.81
C VAL A 240 -33.21 -11.28 -20.73
N VAL A 241 -33.42 -9.97 -20.93
CA VAL A 241 -33.68 -8.99 -19.86
C VAL A 241 -35.16 -8.54 -19.75
N GLN A 242 -36.02 -8.75 -20.76
CA GLN A 242 -37.41 -8.22 -20.75
C GLN A 242 -38.53 -9.26 -21.00
N ARG A 243 -39.70 -8.97 -20.39
CA ARG A 243 -40.86 -9.86 -20.13
C ARG A 243 -41.96 -9.88 -21.21
N ASP A 244 -41.93 -8.99 -22.21
CA ASP A 244 -43.04 -8.89 -23.19
C ASP A 244 -42.84 -9.70 -24.48
N LEU A 245 -43.88 -10.48 -24.80
CA LEU A 245 -44.07 -11.31 -25.99
C LEU A 245 -43.46 -10.66 -27.24
N LEU A 246 -42.71 -11.44 -28.00
CA LEU A 246 -42.26 -11.05 -29.33
C LEU A 246 -43.50 -10.69 -30.16
N SER A 247 -43.67 -9.40 -30.50
CA SER A 247 -44.55 -9.06 -31.61
C SER A 247 -43.99 -9.76 -32.84
N ALA A 248 -44.87 -10.39 -33.62
CA ALA A 248 -44.56 -11.24 -34.77
C ALA A 248 -43.87 -10.50 -35.95
N ALA A 249 -43.31 -9.30 -35.72
CA ALA A 249 -42.64 -8.46 -36.71
C ALA A 249 -41.10 -8.37 -36.54
N ALA A 250 -40.48 -9.19 -35.69
CA ALA A 250 -39.02 -9.24 -35.58
C ALA A 250 -38.41 -9.97 -36.79
N ARG A 251 -37.83 -9.21 -37.73
CA ARG A 251 -37.20 -9.70 -38.97
C ARG A 251 -35.93 -10.56 -38.76
N ASN A 252 -35.40 -10.67 -37.54
CA ASN A 252 -34.13 -11.36 -37.28
C ASN A 252 -34.36 -12.70 -36.56
N LYS A 253 -33.72 -13.77 -37.06
CA LYS A 253 -33.86 -15.17 -36.59
C LYS A 253 -33.02 -15.50 -35.34
N PHE A 254 -32.15 -14.59 -34.89
CA PHE A 254 -31.15 -14.81 -33.84
C PHE A 254 -31.19 -13.70 -32.77
N ILE A 255 -30.70 -13.99 -31.55
CA ILE A 255 -30.62 -13.02 -30.43
C ILE A 255 -29.39 -12.11 -30.55
N PHE A 256 -28.30 -12.63 -31.12
CA PHE A 256 -27.08 -11.89 -31.43
C PHE A 256 -26.44 -12.45 -32.70
N GLU A 257 -25.54 -11.68 -33.32
CA GLU A 257 -24.64 -12.14 -34.37
C GLU A 257 -23.20 -11.79 -33.95
N ALA A 258 -22.37 -12.81 -33.78
CA ALA A 258 -20.97 -12.64 -33.43
C ALA A 258 -20.08 -13.64 -34.17
N GLN A 259 -18.84 -13.24 -34.42
CA GLN A 259 -17.79 -14.08 -34.98
C GLN A 259 -16.57 -14.06 -34.06
N PHE A 260 -15.83 -15.16 -34.00
CA PHE A 260 -14.64 -15.27 -33.19
C PHE A 260 -13.49 -15.92 -33.97
N SER A 261 -12.27 -15.54 -33.64
CA SER A 261 -11.03 -16.11 -34.17
C SER A 261 -9.89 -15.97 -33.17
N ARG A 262 -8.78 -16.66 -33.44
CA ARG A 262 -7.51 -16.50 -32.72
C ARG A 262 -6.74 -15.32 -33.29
N THR A 263 -6.16 -14.51 -32.42
CA THR A 263 -5.26 -13.40 -32.76
C THR A 263 -4.04 -13.40 -31.84
N ASP A 264 -3.05 -12.56 -32.14
CA ASP A 264 -1.89 -12.37 -31.26
C ASP A 264 -2.33 -11.74 -29.94
N SER A 265 -1.78 -12.22 -28.81
CA SER A 265 -2.15 -11.65 -27.52
C SER A 265 -1.59 -10.24 -27.34
N PRO A 266 -2.40 -9.26 -26.86
CA PRO A 266 -1.89 -7.95 -26.49
C PRO A 266 -0.96 -8.02 -25.26
N CYS A 267 -1.01 -9.11 -24.50
CA CYS A 267 -0.13 -9.39 -23.35
C CYS A 267 1.16 -10.10 -23.72
N LYS A 268 1.44 -10.25 -25.02
CA LYS A 268 2.71 -10.80 -25.47
C LYS A 268 3.84 -9.84 -25.08
N CYS A 269 4.85 -10.36 -24.38
CA CYS A 269 6.06 -9.60 -24.12
C CYS A 269 6.67 -9.06 -25.41
N PHE A 270 7.28 -7.88 -25.31
CA PHE A 270 8.09 -7.34 -26.38
C PHE A 270 9.23 -8.31 -26.76
N PRO A 271 9.71 -8.25 -28.02
CA PRO A 271 10.88 -9.01 -28.47
C PRO A 271 12.06 -8.92 -27.50
N ARG A 272 12.78 -10.04 -27.31
CA ARG A 272 13.97 -10.09 -26.44
C ARG A 272 15.07 -9.13 -26.87
N ASN A 273 15.17 -8.83 -28.17
CA ASN A 273 16.16 -7.90 -28.70
C ASN A 273 15.45 -6.88 -29.60
N HIS A 274 15.69 -5.60 -29.36
CA HIS A 274 15.23 -4.48 -30.16
C HIS A 274 16.42 -3.70 -30.72
N THR A 275 16.50 -3.64 -32.05
CA THR A 275 17.49 -2.80 -32.72
C THR A 275 16.98 -1.37 -32.81
N ILE A 276 17.68 -0.43 -32.19
CA ILE A 276 17.40 1.01 -32.24
C ILE A 276 18.10 1.61 -33.44
N ARG A 277 17.31 2.24 -34.31
CA ARG A 277 17.81 2.90 -35.51
C ARG A 277 18.22 4.32 -35.22
N THR A 278 19.32 4.77 -35.84
CA THR A 278 19.81 6.15 -35.72
C THR A 278 18.96 7.17 -36.49
N ASP A 279 18.22 6.75 -37.51
CA ASP A 279 17.47 7.65 -38.40
C ASP A 279 16.01 7.91 -37.97
N ARG A 280 15.48 7.12 -37.03
CA ARG A 280 14.11 7.29 -36.54
C ARG A 280 13.89 6.72 -35.14
N PRO A 281 13.01 7.35 -34.35
CA PRO A 281 12.60 6.83 -33.06
C PRO A 281 11.88 5.47 -33.16
N THR A 282 12.09 4.61 -32.18
CA THR A 282 11.36 3.36 -31.96
C THR A 282 10.37 3.55 -30.80
N THR A 283 9.10 3.20 -31.01
CA THR A 283 8.10 3.24 -29.93
C THR A 283 8.03 1.89 -29.21
N LEU A 284 7.96 1.90 -27.88
CA LEU A 284 7.79 0.72 -27.03
C LEU A 284 6.68 0.99 -26.01
N SER A 285 5.73 0.07 -25.90
CA SER A 285 4.60 0.17 -24.98
C SER A 285 4.47 -1.09 -24.13
N SER A 286 3.87 -0.96 -22.95
CA SER A 286 3.57 -2.11 -22.09
C SER A 286 2.62 -3.07 -22.78
N PRO A 287 2.76 -4.40 -22.60
CA PRO A 287 1.77 -5.36 -23.07
C PRO A 287 0.38 -5.00 -22.51
N GLY A 288 -0.63 -4.90 -23.38
CA GLY A 288 -1.99 -4.44 -23.04
C GLY A 288 -2.30 -2.94 -23.31
N PHE A 289 -1.29 -2.11 -23.59
CA PHE A 289 -1.49 -0.70 -23.96
C PHE A 289 -2.25 -0.57 -25.30
N PRO A 290 -3.19 0.39 -25.48
CA PRO A 290 -3.51 1.56 -24.65
C PRO A 290 -4.63 1.36 -23.62
N THR A 291 -5.07 0.12 -23.39
CA THR A 291 -6.10 -0.19 -22.40
C THR A 291 -5.51 -0.26 -21.00
N GLU A 292 -5.41 -1.45 -20.41
CA GLU A 292 -4.67 -1.68 -19.19
C GLU A 292 -3.54 -2.67 -19.49
N TYR A 293 -2.42 -2.56 -18.78
CA TYR A 293 -1.37 -3.56 -18.91
C TYR A 293 -1.80 -4.91 -18.32
N CYS A 294 -1.01 -5.95 -18.59
CA CYS A 294 -1.31 -7.30 -18.13
C CYS A 294 -0.59 -7.63 -16.81
N ASP A 295 -1.22 -8.43 -15.96
CA ASP A 295 -0.67 -8.90 -14.70
C ASP A 295 0.34 -10.06 -14.93
N LYS A 296 1.14 -10.38 -13.92
CA LYS A 296 2.12 -11.49 -13.90
C LYS A 296 3.11 -11.48 -15.07
N LEU A 297 3.47 -10.30 -15.55
CA LEU A 297 4.45 -10.15 -16.61
C LEU A 297 5.86 -10.20 -16.02
N ASP A 298 6.76 -10.84 -16.77
CA ASP A 298 8.21 -10.72 -16.61
C ASP A 298 8.84 -10.61 -17.99
N CYS A 299 8.77 -9.41 -18.56
CA CYS A 299 9.18 -9.15 -19.93
C CYS A 299 10.50 -8.39 -19.94
N GLU A 300 11.54 -8.96 -20.55
CA GLU A 300 12.84 -8.28 -20.73
C GLU A 300 13.22 -8.13 -22.21
N THR A 301 13.73 -6.96 -22.57
CA THR A 301 14.26 -6.64 -23.91
C THR A 301 15.60 -5.93 -23.82
N GLU A 302 16.53 -6.34 -24.68
CA GLU A 302 17.80 -5.68 -24.91
C GLU A 302 17.67 -4.67 -26.05
N LEU A 303 18.02 -3.42 -25.76
CA LEU A 303 18.08 -2.32 -26.70
C LEU A 303 19.50 -2.23 -27.25
N GLN A 304 19.66 -2.44 -28.56
CA GLN A 304 20.97 -2.43 -29.23
C GLN A 304 20.97 -1.45 -30.41
N LEU A 305 21.97 -0.58 -30.48
CA LEU A 305 22.13 0.36 -31.59
C LEU A 305 22.50 -0.37 -32.90
N ASP A 306 21.86 -0.02 -34.02
CA ASP A 306 22.15 -0.58 -35.35
C ASP A 306 23.56 -0.26 -35.84
N GLN A 307 24.01 0.96 -35.60
CA GLN A 307 25.34 1.47 -35.89
C GLN A 307 25.85 2.26 -34.68
N TYR A 308 26.81 1.67 -33.97
CA TYR A 308 27.52 2.39 -32.92
C TYR A 308 28.67 3.18 -33.55
N VAL A 309 28.39 4.43 -33.94
CA VAL A 309 29.39 5.35 -34.45
C VAL A 309 30.07 6.02 -33.25
N VAL A 310 31.37 5.80 -33.14
CA VAL A 310 32.27 6.61 -32.31
C VAL A 310 33.19 7.32 -33.28
N ASP A 311 32.95 8.61 -33.50
CA ASP A 311 33.98 9.46 -34.04
C ASP A 311 34.92 9.86 -32.90
N SER A 312 36.16 10.25 -33.23
CA SER A 312 37.16 10.80 -32.32
C SER A 312 36.66 11.93 -31.41
N THR A 313 35.50 12.53 -31.71
CA THR A 313 34.90 13.66 -30.98
C THR A 313 33.48 13.41 -30.46
N HIS A 314 32.72 12.46 -31.03
CA HIS A 314 31.30 12.26 -30.72
C HIS A 314 30.92 10.77 -30.67
N ARG A 315 29.96 10.44 -29.80
CA ARG A 315 29.41 9.10 -29.60
C ARG A 315 27.88 9.11 -29.60
N ASN A 316 27.29 7.99 -30.01
CA ASN A 316 25.85 7.77 -29.92
C ASN A 316 25.45 7.37 -28.49
N ALA A 317 24.36 7.96 -27.99
CA ALA A 317 23.71 7.63 -26.71
C ALA A 317 22.23 7.29 -26.95
N ILE A 318 21.71 6.31 -26.21
CA ILE A 318 20.28 5.96 -26.28
C ILE A 318 19.51 6.93 -25.39
N VAL A 319 18.42 7.49 -25.92
CA VAL A 319 17.51 8.39 -25.19
C VAL A 319 16.16 7.70 -25.07
N ILE A 320 15.60 7.69 -23.86
CA ILE A 320 14.22 7.23 -23.63
C ILE A 320 13.37 8.45 -23.29
N GLU A 321 12.31 8.66 -24.05
CA GLU A 321 11.24 9.63 -23.83
C GLU A 321 9.96 8.92 -23.39
N ILE A 322 9.47 9.18 -22.19
CA ILE A 322 8.25 8.59 -21.64
C ILE A 322 7.06 9.50 -21.93
N HIS A 323 6.13 9.03 -22.76
CA HIS A 323 4.92 9.76 -23.14
C HIS A 323 3.76 9.53 -22.18
N THR A 324 3.62 8.29 -21.71
CA THR A 324 2.58 7.87 -20.77
C THR A 324 3.19 6.85 -19.81
N PHE A 325 2.88 6.95 -18.53
CA PHE A 325 3.34 6.01 -17.51
C PHE A 325 2.37 6.00 -16.34
N ASN A 326 1.69 4.88 -16.14
CA ASN A 326 0.76 4.65 -15.06
C ASN A 326 0.76 3.15 -14.71
N LEU A 327 1.51 2.80 -13.66
CA LEU A 327 1.63 1.45 -13.08
C LEU A 327 1.11 1.45 -11.65
N GLU A 328 0.86 0.27 -11.07
CA GLU A 328 0.57 0.14 -9.65
C GLU A 328 1.75 0.63 -8.80
N HIS A 329 1.50 1.55 -7.87
CA HIS A 329 2.53 2.14 -7.02
C HIS A 329 3.15 1.10 -6.07
N GLY A 330 4.45 0.86 -6.22
CA GLY A 330 5.22 0.04 -5.28
C GLY A 330 5.08 -1.47 -5.45
N SER A 331 4.27 -1.93 -6.41
CA SER A 331 4.08 -3.36 -6.73
C SER A 331 4.56 -3.70 -8.15
N ASP A 332 4.31 -2.80 -9.11
CA ASP A 332 4.63 -3.02 -10.52
C ASP A 332 5.73 -2.09 -11.00
N PHE A 333 6.67 -2.63 -11.77
CA PHE A 333 7.92 -1.94 -12.10
C PHE A 333 8.32 -2.03 -13.56
N VAL A 334 8.96 -0.96 -14.03
CA VAL A 334 9.79 -0.97 -15.24
C VAL A 334 11.21 -0.66 -14.84
N HIS A 335 12.05 -1.67 -14.95
CA HIS A 335 13.48 -1.60 -14.69
C HIS A 335 14.23 -1.22 -15.95
N PHE A 336 15.17 -0.28 -15.81
CA PHE A 336 16.12 0.09 -16.84
C PHE A 336 17.52 -0.31 -16.38
N LEU A 337 18.23 -1.06 -17.21
CA LEU A 337 19.51 -1.66 -16.89
C LEU A 337 20.58 -1.18 -17.86
N ASP A 338 21.77 -0.91 -17.34
CA ASP A 338 22.97 -0.74 -18.18
C ASP A 338 23.56 -2.12 -18.46
N ARG A 339 23.67 -2.50 -19.74
CA ARG A 339 24.30 -3.77 -20.15
C ARG A 339 25.78 -3.60 -20.52
N TRP A 340 26.32 -2.39 -20.41
CA TRP A 340 27.74 -2.12 -20.64
C TRP A 340 28.63 -3.00 -19.74
N LYS A 341 29.60 -3.69 -20.35
CA LYS A 341 30.52 -4.64 -19.70
C LYS A 341 29.83 -5.76 -18.87
N HIS A 342 28.63 -6.20 -19.24
CA HIS A 342 27.86 -7.23 -18.52
C HIS A 342 27.42 -6.84 -17.10
N SER A 343 27.29 -5.54 -16.82
CA SER A 343 26.56 -5.11 -15.63
C SER A 343 25.12 -5.67 -15.68
N SER A 344 24.67 -6.26 -14.58
CA SER A 344 23.27 -6.69 -14.39
C SER A 344 22.49 -5.70 -13.53
N LYS A 345 23.03 -4.50 -13.36
CA LYS A 345 22.55 -3.54 -12.36
C LYS A 345 21.49 -2.63 -12.94
N HIS A 346 20.44 -2.43 -12.15
CA HIS A 346 19.40 -1.47 -12.41
C HIS A 346 20.00 -0.06 -12.30
N LEU A 347 19.92 0.71 -13.39
CA LEU A 347 20.17 2.15 -13.35
C LEU A 347 19.05 2.83 -12.57
N ILE A 348 17.82 2.48 -12.93
CA ILE A 348 16.61 3.12 -12.44
C ILE A 348 15.44 2.17 -12.65
N SER A 349 14.56 2.06 -11.65
CA SER A 349 13.31 1.32 -11.77
C SER A 349 12.15 2.30 -11.54
N ARG A 350 11.08 2.24 -12.33
CA ARG A 350 9.95 3.18 -12.25
C ARG A 350 8.67 2.44 -11.89
N THR A 351 7.81 3.06 -11.09
CA THR A 351 6.47 2.57 -10.67
C THR A 351 5.51 3.76 -10.49
N GLY A 352 4.19 3.56 -10.47
CA GLY A 352 3.18 4.60 -10.23
C GLY A 352 2.74 5.41 -11.46
N GLU A 353 2.05 6.55 -11.22
CA GLU A 353 1.68 7.53 -12.26
C GLU A 353 2.68 8.70 -12.43
N LEU A 354 3.13 8.95 -13.67
CA LEU A 354 4.02 10.07 -13.98
C LEU A 354 3.22 11.35 -14.33
N SER A 355 2.97 12.21 -13.34
CA SER A 355 2.20 13.45 -13.52
C SER A 355 3.04 14.69 -13.88
N THR A 356 4.35 14.69 -13.64
CA THR A 356 5.25 15.84 -13.88
C THR A 356 6.13 15.65 -15.12
N SER A 357 6.41 16.75 -15.84
CA SER A 357 7.26 16.77 -17.04
C SER A 357 8.74 16.46 -16.77
N ARG A 358 9.19 16.60 -15.52
CA ARG A 358 10.60 16.64 -15.08
C ARG A 358 11.39 15.32 -15.22
N ASN A 359 10.70 14.22 -15.56
CA ASN A 359 11.26 12.86 -15.56
C ASN A 359 10.93 12.10 -16.86
N ARG A 360 10.60 12.83 -17.93
CA ARG A 360 10.22 12.22 -19.21
C ARG A 360 11.40 11.72 -20.01
N PHE A 361 12.62 12.19 -19.73
CA PHE A 361 13.79 11.91 -20.54
C PHE A 361 14.97 11.47 -19.68
N PHE A 362 15.67 10.42 -20.12
CA PHE A 362 16.98 10.09 -19.58
C PHE A 362 17.79 9.31 -20.62
N THR A 363 19.10 9.26 -20.42
CA THR A 363 20.04 8.73 -21.41
C THR A 363 20.87 7.56 -20.89
N PHE A 364 21.16 6.61 -21.78
CA PHE A 364 22.14 5.55 -21.55
C PHE A 364 23.42 5.92 -22.30
N CYS A 365 24.55 5.86 -21.59
CA CYS A 365 25.86 6.13 -22.17
C CYS A 365 26.48 4.92 -22.89
N GLY A 366 25.86 3.74 -22.82
CA GLY A 366 26.37 2.46 -23.35
C GLY A 366 25.89 2.09 -24.76
N LYS A 367 26.59 1.13 -25.38
CA LYS A 367 26.22 0.49 -26.67
C LYS A 367 24.90 -0.29 -26.63
N SER A 368 24.58 -0.83 -25.45
CA SER A 368 23.34 -1.56 -25.20
C SER A 368 22.78 -1.21 -23.84
N ALA A 369 21.47 -1.29 -23.74
CA ALA A 369 20.70 -1.14 -22.50
C ALA A 369 19.69 -2.29 -22.44
N ALA A 370 19.11 -2.55 -21.28
CA ALA A 370 17.98 -3.45 -21.18
C ALA A 370 16.81 -2.81 -20.43
N LEU A 371 15.61 -3.25 -20.78
CA LEU A 371 14.38 -2.87 -20.14
C LEU A 371 13.65 -4.11 -19.69
N ARG A 372 13.20 -4.14 -18.44
CA ARG A 372 12.44 -5.24 -17.88
C ARG A 372 11.18 -4.74 -17.19
N MET A 373 10.01 -5.20 -17.62
CA MET A 373 8.73 -4.94 -16.96
C MET A 373 8.36 -6.15 -16.11
N THR A 374 8.05 -5.90 -14.85
CA THR A 374 7.59 -6.90 -13.88
C THR A 374 6.27 -6.45 -13.28
N THR A 375 5.26 -7.31 -13.32
CA THR A 375 3.95 -7.05 -12.71
C THR A 375 3.50 -8.17 -11.81
N ASP A 376 2.77 -7.82 -10.75
CA ASP A 376 2.20 -8.78 -9.82
C ASP A 376 0.84 -9.31 -10.31
N SER A 377 0.06 -9.99 -9.45
CA SER A 377 -1.23 -10.58 -9.82
C SER A 377 -2.44 -9.68 -9.56
N THR A 378 -2.21 -8.39 -9.30
CA THR A 378 -3.24 -7.46 -8.84
C THR A 378 -3.32 -6.23 -9.74
N VAL A 379 -3.59 -5.04 -9.20
CA VAL A 379 -4.22 -3.91 -9.89
C VAL A 379 -3.54 -3.56 -11.22
N THR A 380 -4.30 -3.53 -12.32
CA THR A 380 -3.78 -3.07 -13.62
C THR A 380 -4.22 -1.65 -13.93
N ASN A 381 -3.27 -0.77 -14.25
CA ASN A 381 -3.50 0.59 -14.75
C ASN A 381 -3.22 0.68 -16.26
N LYS A 382 -3.19 1.91 -16.83
CA LYS A 382 -3.00 2.12 -18.29
C LYS A 382 -1.67 1.64 -18.86
N GLY A 383 -0.64 1.50 -18.04
CA GLY A 383 0.67 1.06 -18.46
C GLY A 383 1.54 2.20 -18.94
N PHE A 384 2.48 1.90 -19.83
CA PHE A 384 3.40 2.90 -20.38
C PHE A 384 3.45 2.90 -21.90
N ASN A 385 3.85 4.05 -22.43
CA ASN A 385 4.23 4.25 -23.81
C ASN A 385 5.43 5.20 -23.85
N MET A 386 6.50 4.79 -24.51
CA MET A 386 7.74 5.54 -24.60
C MET A 386 8.37 5.44 -25.98
N THR A 387 9.21 6.42 -26.29
CA THR A 387 9.99 6.49 -27.51
C THR A 387 11.47 6.37 -27.19
N ILE A 388 12.16 5.55 -27.97
CA ILE A 388 13.58 5.27 -27.84
C ILE A 388 14.26 5.84 -29.08
N SER A 389 15.15 6.80 -28.91
CA SER A 389 15.88 7.46 -29.99
C SER A 389 17.38 7.48 -29.72
N VAL A 390 18.14 7.95 -30.70
CA VAL A 390 19.60 8.09 -30.59
C VAL A 390 19.96 9.56 -30.64
N MET A 391 20.80 10.00 -29.73
CA MET A 391 21.41 11.34 -29.78
C MET A 391 22.93 11.24 -29.88
N GLN A 392 23.54 12.22 -30.54
CA GLN A 392 25.00 12.36 -30.53
C GLN A 392 25.42 13.24 -29.36
N LYS A 393 26.35 12.73 -28.55
CA LYS A 393 27.00 13.47 -27.47
C LYS A 393 28.49 13.56 -27.75
N LYS A 394 29.15 14.62 -27.28
CA LYS A 394 30.61 14.69 -27.29
C LYS A 394 31.18 13.51 -26.48
N ASP A 395 32.30 12.91 -26.89
CA ASP A 395 32.80 11.69 -26.24
C ASP A 395 33.21 11.91 -24.77
N ASP A 396 33.64 13.13 -24.43
CA ASP A 396 33.98 13.55 -23.06
C ASP A 396 32.75 13.85 -22.17
N CYS A 397 31.54 13.94 -22.73
CA CYS A 397 30.28 14.03 -21.99
C CYS A 397 29.91 12.70 -21.33
N ARG A 398 30.66 12.31 -20.30
CA ARG A 398 30.42 11.10 -19.52
C ARG A 398 30.59 11.33 -18.03
N CYS A 399 29.85 10.55 -17.26
CA CYS A 399 30.04 10.48 -15.82
C CYS A 399 31.39 9.85 -15.50
N LYS A 400 31.90 10.14 -14.30
CA LYS A 400 33.15 9.56 -13.81
C LYS A 400 33.00 8.03 -13.70
N GLY A 401 34.08 7.29 -13.95
CA GLY A 401 34.09 5.82 -13.91
C GLY A 401 33.88 5.13 -15.27
N GLU A 402 34.05 3.81 -15.29
CA GLU A 402 33.91 2.99 -16.49
C GLU A 402 32.52 2.35 -16.66
N THR A 403 31.71 2.36 -15.59
CA THR A 403 30.38 1.73 -15.50
C THR A 403 29.44 2.64 -14.71
N GLN A 404 28.14 2.56 -14.99
CA GLN A 404 27.09 3.18 -14.19
C GLN A 404 26.15 2.08 -13.64
N PRO A 405 25.58 2.23 -12.43
CA PRO A 405 25.86 3.30 -11.46
C PRO A 405 27.28 3.19 -10.87
N LEU A 406 27.83 4.32 -10.41
CA LEU A 406 29.05 4.35 -9.58
C LEU A 406 28.70 3.84 -8.18
N GLU A 407 29.41 2.83 -7.70
CA GLU A 407 29.12 2.21 -6.40
C GLU A 407 30.13 2.57 -5.32
N PHE A 408 29.59 2.81 -4.14
CA PHE A 408 30.32 3.15 -2.93
C PHE A 408 29.93 2.15 -1.84
N SER A 409 30.86 1.29 -1.45
CA SER A 409 30.64 0.22 -0.46
C SER A 409 31.74 0.17 0.60
N SER A 410 32.44 1.29 0.81
CA SER A 410 33.39 1.43 1.92
C SER A 410 32.66 1.91 3.20
N SER A 411 33.32 1.83 4.35
CA SER A 411 32.77 2.33 5.62
C SER A 411 32.61 3.86 5.64
N GLY A 412 33.30 4.57 4.76
CA GLY A 412 33.20 6.01 4.58
C GLY A 412 34.33 6.56 3.73
N GLU A 413 34.02 7.54 2.90
CA GLU A 413 34.96 8.15 1.95
C GLU A 413 34.45 9.51 1.49
N THR A 414 35.36 10.35 1.02
CA THR A 414 35.04 11.60 0.33
C THR A 414 35.19 11.43 -1.18
N PHE A 415 34.17 11.77 -1.95
CA PHE A 415 34.17 11.68 -3.41
C PHE A 415 33.72 12.99 -4.04
N SER A 416 34.57 13.53 -4.93
CA SER A 416 34.26 14.73 -5.72
C SER A 416 33.97 14.37 -7.17
N PHE A 417 32.94 15.00 -7.72
CA PHE A 417 32.54 14.93 -9.12
C PHE A 417 32.36 16.34 -9.70
N SER A 418 32.83 16.53 -10.92
CA SER A 418 32.62 17.75 -11.69
C SER A 418 32.11 17.38 -13.07
N SER A 419 31.04 18.03 -13.52
CA SER A 419 30.49 17.78 -14.86
C SER A 419 31.48 18.22 -15.95
N PRO A 420 31.61 17.50 -17.08
CA PRO A 420 32.45 17.94 -18.20
C PRO A 420 32.03 19.32 -18.73
N ALA A 421 33.02 20.13 -19.12
CA ALA A 421 32.80 21.40 -19.79
C ALA A 421 32.11 21.19 -21.15
N ASP A 422 31.28 22.15 -21.57
CA ASP A 422 30.53 22.12 -22.83
C ASP A 422 29.59 20.91 -23.01
N CYS A 423 29.19 20.27 -21.90
CA CYS A 423 28.19 19.21 -21.95
C CYS A 423 26.76 19.76 -21.82
N GLY A 424 25.92 19.45 -22.82
CA GLY A 424 24.50 19.82 -22.81
C GLY A 424 23.57 18.78 -22.20
N PHE A 425 23.99 17.51 -22.16
CA PHE A 425 23.17 16.41 -21.61
C PHE A 425 23.98 15.38 -20.84
N LEU A 426 23.67 15.16 -19.56
CA LEU A 426 24.39 14.22 -18.69
C LEU A 426 23.47 13.57 -17.65
N ASP A 427 23.57 12.25 -17.49
CA ASP A 427 22.88 11.47 -16.46
C ASP A 427 23.90 10.65 -15.67
N CYS A 428 24.09 10.95 -14.38
CA CYS A 428 25.03 10.24 -13.50
C CYS A 428 24.31 9.63 -12.29
N PHE A 429 24.58 8.36 -12.03
CA PHE A 429 23.97 7.59 -10.95
C PHE A 429 25.05 7.18 -9.94
N PHE A 430 24.84 7.54 -8.67
CA PHE A 430 25.72 7.23 -7.55
C PHE A 430 24.97 6.33 -6.56
N HIS A 431 25.53 5.19 -6.21
CA HIS A 431 24.89 4.20 -5.36
C HIS A 431 25.73 3.95 -4.11
N PHE A 432 25.19 4.32 -2.95
CA PHE A 432 25.81 4.13 -1.65
C PHE A 432 25.23 2.87 -1.01
N ASN A 433 26.02 1.81 -1.09
CA ASN A 433 25.69 0.50 -0.59
C ASN A 433 26.23 0.29 0.82
N ARG A 434 25.62 -0.67 1.50
CA ARG A 434 26.13 -1.18 2.77
C ARG A 434 27.59 -1.62 2.63
N PRO A 435 28.47 -1.38 3.63
CA PRO A 435 29.87 -1.75 3.53
C PRO A 435 30.04 -3.26 3.38
N VAL A 436 30.98 -3.69 2.53
CA VAL A 436 31.27 -5.12 2.33
C VAL A 436 31.76 -5.80 3.62
N THR A 437 32.32 -5.02 4.54
CA THR A 437 32.79 -5.48 5.85
C THR A 437 31.68 -5.63 6.89
N ALA A 438 30.48 -5.09 6.64
CA ALA A 438 29.37 -5.17 7.58
C ALA A 438 28.62 -6.49 7.42
N LEU A 439 28.32 -7.16 8.52
CA LEU A 439 27.45 -8.34 8.55
C LEU A 439 25.99 -7.91 8.36
N ASP A 440 25.12 -8.78 7.85
CA ASP A 440 23.69 -8.48 7.70
C ASP A 440 22.99 -8.14 9.02
N THR A 441 23.56 -8.61 10.14
CA THR A 441 23.06 -8.34 11.51
C THR A 441 23.47 -6.98 12.05
N ASP A 442 24.43 -6.28 11.44
CA ASP A 442 24.90 -5.00 11.98
C ASP A 442 23.78 -3.95 11.84
N ARG A 443 23.54 -3.14 12.86
CA ARG A 443 22.63 -1.99 12.72
C ARG A 443 23.47 -0.75 12.47
N ILE A 444 23.53 -0.34 11.21
CA ILE A 444 24.32 0.79 10.73
C ILE A 444 23.46 1.76 9.93
N ARG A 445 23.74 3.06 10.08
CA ARG A 445 23.07 4.17 9.38
C ARG A 445 24.06 4.88 8.48
N LEU A 446 23.69 5.05 7.23
CA LEU A 446 24.41 5.88 6.27
C LEU A 446 24.14 7.35 6.57
N VAL A 447 25.20 8.15 6.62
CA VAL A 447 25.15 9.61 6.66
C VAL A 447 25.92 10.12 5.46
N ILE A 448 25.29 10.92 4.60
CA ILE A 448 25.91 11.56 3.43
C ILE A 448 25.79 13.07 3.58
N ASN A 449 26.93 13.75 3.63
CA ASN A 449 26.99 15.20 3.47
C ASN A 449 27.26 15.52 2.00
N ILE A 450 26.33 16.22 1.37
CA ILE A 450 26.45 16.64 -0.03
C ILE A 450 26.67 18.13 -0.06
N THR A 451 27.76 18.57 -0.67
CA THR A 451 27.94 19.96 -1.10
C THR A 451 27.80 20.02 -2.61
N TYR A 452 26.95 20.90 -3.12
CA TYR A 452 26.64 20.95 -4.55
C TYR A 452 26.67 22.37 -5.11
N THR A 453 27.02 22.48 -6.38
CA THR A 453 26.88 23.68 -7.23
C THR A 453 26.33 23.26 -8.59
N PHE A 454 25.27 23.93 -9.05
CA PHE A 454 24.62 23.63 -10.32
C PHE A 454 25.13 24.55 -11.45
N LYS A 455 24.97 24.10 -12.70
CA LYS A 455 25.29 24.82 -13.95
C LYS A 455 24.20 25.83 -14.35
N ASN A 456 23.01 25.75 -13.76
CA ASN A 456 21.77 26.43 -14.14
C ASN A 456 21.26 25.99 -15.53
N GLY A 457 21.16 24.68 -15.74
CA GLY A 457 20.51 24.11 -16.92
C GLY A 457 18.99 24.33 -16.97
N GLU A 458 18.39 24.09 -18.13
CA GLU A 458 16.94 24.20 -18.32
C GLU A 458 16.20 23.09 -17.54
N GLU A 459 16.73 21.86 -17.59
CA GLU A 459 16.35 20.77 -16.70
C GLU A 459 17.62 20.24 -16.02
N GLU A 460 17.96 20.80 -14.86
CA GLU A 460 19.10 20.36 -14.06
C GLU A 460 18.66 20.11 -12.62
N PHE A 461 18.92 18.91 -12.11
CA PHE A 461 18.55 18.54 -10.75
C PHE A 461 19.43 17.44 -10.19
N LEU A 462 19.41 17.33 -8.86
CA LEU A 462 19.94 16.20 -8.11
C LEU A 462 18.78 15.53 -7.37
N GLU A 463 18.46 14.29 -7.74
CA GLU A 463 17.42 13.49 -7.10
C GLU A 463 18.06 12.44 -6.17
N VAL A 464 17.66 12.43 -4.91
CA VAL A 464 18.11 11.48 -3.88
C VAL A 464 16.97 10.55 -3.55
N LEU A 465 17.26 9.26 -3.64
CA LEU A 465 16.32 8.18 -3.45
C LEU A 465 16.81 7.35 -2.28
N THR A 466 15.96 7.24 -1.25
CA THR A 466 16.29 6.49 -0.05
C THR A 466 15.28 5.38 0.19
N ASN A 467 15.62 4.44 1.09
CA ASN A 467 14.83 3.22 1.34
C ASN A 467 14.66 2.36 0.09
N ILE A 468 15.72 2.31 -0.69
CA ILE A 468 15.79 1.45 -1.84
C ILE A 468 16.06 0.03 -1.34
N ASN A 469 15.16 -0.90 -1.62
CA ASN A 469 15.48 -2.33 -1.56
C ASN A 469 16.59 -2.63 -2.62
N ASN A 470 17.13 -3.85 -2.71
CA ASN A 470 18.18 -4.20 -3.69
C ASN A 470 17.84 -3.96 -5.20
N TYR A 471 16.72 -3.31 -5.53
CA TYR A 471 16.14 -3.13 -6.85
C TYR A 471 16.09 -1.68 -7.38
N ASN A 472 16.72 -0.69 -6.71
CA ASN A 472 16.88 0.68 -7.27
C ASN A 472 15.58 1.33 -7.77
N ILE A 473 14.56 1.37 -6.90
CA ILE A 473 13.19 1.80 -7.21
C ILE A 473 13.03 3.32 -7.08
N ILE A 474 12.43 3.94 -8.09
CA ILE A 474 11.93 5.32 -8.09
C ILE A 474 10.41 5.29 -8.29
N PRO A 475 9.60 5.56 -7.25
CA PRO A 475 8.20 5.83 -7.45
C PRO A 475 8.02 7.15 -8.19
N SER A 476 7.11 7.17 -9.15
CA SER A 476 6.62 8.43 -9.71
C SER A 476 5.87 9.21 -8.62
N HIS A 477 5.85 10.53 -8.74
CA HIS A 477 5.33 11.43 -7.72
C HIS A 477 3.96 11.02 -7.19
N LEU A 478 3.82 10.94 -5.87
CA LEU A 478 2.52 10.93 -5.22
C LEU A 478 1.93 12.33 -5.34
N ASN A 479 0.78 12.47 -6.00
CA ASN A 479 -0.02 13.67 -5.85
C ASN A 479 -0.50 13.74 -4.39
N GLU A 480 -0.57 14.95 -3.81
CA GLU A 480 -1.21 15.21 -2.50
C GLU A 480 -2.68 14.73 -2.42
N ARG A 481 -3.28 14.28 -3.54
CA ARG A 481 -4.68 13.86 -3.64
C ARG A 481 -4.91 12.36 -3.48
N ASP A 482 -3.89 11.52 -3.58
CA ASP A 482 -4.05 10.06 -3.49
C ASP A 482 -3.87 9.53 -2.05
N ILE A 483 -3.61 10.43 -1.11
CA ILE A 483 -3.82 10.19 0.32
C ILE A 483 -5.33 10.32 0.58
N THR A 484 -6.05 9.21 0.46
CA THR A 484 -7.40 9.16 1.01
C THR A 484 -7.30 9.37 2.53
N MET A 485 -8.05 10.35 3.05
CA MET A 485 -8.11 10.73 4.47
C MET A 485 -8.30 9.54 5.42
N ASP A 486 -8.86 8.42 4.95
CA ASP A 486 -9.07 7.20 5.73
C ASP A 486 -7.76 6.48 6.11
N THR A 487 -6.75 6.46 5.23
CA THR A 487 -5.45 5.79 5.52
C THR A 487 -4.56 6.58 6.49
N VAL A 488 -4.72 7.90 6.53
CA VAL A 488 -4.03 8.78 7.48
C VAL A 488 -4.69 8.73 8.86
N LEU A 489 -6.01 8.61 8.92
CA LEU A 489 -6.74 8.52 10.18
C LEU A 489 -6.51 7.19 10.93
N GLU A 490 -6.30 6.07 10.22
CA GLU A 490 -5.97 4.79 10.84
C GLU A 490 -4.58 4.81 11.52
N LYS A 491 -3.57 5.42 10.89
CA LYS A 491 -2.20 5.47 11.46
C LYS A 491 -1.95 6.58 12.49
N ILE A 492 -2.73 7.66 12.46
CA ILE A 492 -2.66 8.70 13.52
C ILE A 492 -3.13 8.14 14.87
N CYS A 493 -4.02 7.13 14.87
CA CYS A 493 -4.52 6.53 16.11
C CYS A 493 -3.53 5.56 16.78
N GLU A 494 -2.55 5.02 16.06
CA GLU A 494 -1.60 4.04 16.62
C GLU A 494 -0.31 4.67 17.17
N ASN A 495 0.15 5.83 16.67
CA ASN A 495 1.52 6.30 16.94
C ASN A 495 1.68 7.70 17.55
N ASN A 496 0.60 8.40 17.92
CA ASN A 496 0.66 9.74 18.56
C ASN A 496 1.68 10.69 17.86
N LEU A 497 1.64 10.76 16.52
CA LEU A 497 2.53 11.65 15.76
C LEU A 497 1.95 13.07 15.71
N LEU A 498 2.73 14.05 16.15
CA LEU A 498 2.39 15.47 16.07
C LEU A 498 2.82 15.99 14.69
N ILE A 499 1.87 16.27 13.79
CA ILE A 499 2.16 16.92 12.50
C ILE A 499 2.25 18.44 12.75
N VAL A 500 3.47 18.97 12.78
CA VAL A 500 3.70 20.42 12.80
C VAL A 500 3.63 20.91 11.35
N PHE A 501 2.56 21.62 11.00
CA PHE A 501 2.55 22.47 9.81
C PHE A 501 3.26 23.78 10.14
N GLU A 502 4.54 23.89 9.77
CA GLU A 502 5.24 25.17 9.83
C GLU A 502 4.92 25.98 8.56
N ILE A 503 3.81 26.73 8.57
CA ILE A 503 3.51 27.70 7.50
C ILE A 503 4.36 28.95 7.76
N GLY A 504 5.63 28.86 7.42
CA GLY A 504 6.58 29.97 7.38
C GLY A 504 6.92 30.32 5.93
N TYR A 505 6.75 31.59 5.54
CA TYR A 505 7.13 32.11 4.23
C TYR A 505 8.64 31.95 3.96
N LYS A 506 9.03 30.84 3.32
CA LYS A 506 10.20 30.67 2.43
C LYS A 506 10.25 29.21 1.97
N PHE A 507 9.76 28.93 0.75
CA PHE A 507 9.91 27.61 0.15
C PHE A 507 11.38 27.39 -0.24
N SER A 508 12.08 26.54 0.51
CA SER A 508 13.41 26.02 0.13
C SER A 508 13.53 24.50 0.21
N LYS A 509 12.48 23.76 0.60
CA LYS A 509 12.53 22.29 0.74
C LYS A 509 11.17 21.66 0.41
N LEU A 510 11.10 20.78 -0.59
CA LEU A 510 9.95 19.89 -0.81
C LEU A 510 10.30 18.51 -0.21
N LYS A 511 9.77 18.20 0.97
CA LYS A 511 9.89 16.87 1.59
C LYS A 511 8.57 16.12 1.39
N ILE A 512 8.59 15.04 0.62
CA ILE A 512 7.44 14.15 0.46
C ILE A 512 7.71 12.92 1.34
N TYR A 513 6.99 12.80 2.46
CA TYR A 513 7.05 11.62 3.32
C TYR A 513 5.93 10.67 2.95
N ASN A 514 6.28 9.48 2.45
CA ASN A 514 5.46 8.28 2.58
C ASN A 514 6.30 7.18 3.23
N ASN A 515 5.68 6.31 4.03
CA ASN A 515 6.37 5.22 4.76
C ASN A 515 6.99 4.12 3.86
N TRP A 516 7.08 4.36 2.55
CA TRP A 516 7.65 3.48 1.54
C TRP A 516 8.32 4.38 0.48
N LEU A 517 9.67 4.38 0.44
CA LEU A 517 10.54 5.26 -0.36
C LEU A 517 10.40 6.77 -0.09
N SER A 518 11.51 7.45 0.22
CA SER A 518 11.54 8.92 0.22
C SER A 518 12.44 9.46 -0.87
N THR A 519 11.91 10.45 -1.59
CA THR A 519 12.58 11.14 -2.70
C THR A 519 12.82 12.59 -2.32
N TYR A 520 14.04 13.07 -2.50
CA TYR A 520 14.42 14.47 -2.31
C TYR A 520 14.96 15.00 -3.64
N SER A 521 14.51 16.18 -4.08
CA SER A 521 15.02 16.81 -5.31
C SER A 521 15.59 18.19 -4.99
N PHE A 522 16.79 18.45 -5.49
CA PHE A 522 17.49 19.73 -5.38
C PHE A 522 17.60 20.35 -6.78
N GLU A 523 17.18 21.62 -6.90
CA GLU A 523 17.10 22.32 -8.19
C GLU A 523 17.75 23.72 -8.10
N PRO A 524 18.39 24.21 -9.20
CA PRO A 524 19.04 25.52 -9.25
C PRO A 524 18.07 26.69 -9.07
N VAL A 525 16.78 26.50 -9.43
CA VAL A 525 15.72 27.50 -9.23
C VAL A 525 15.47 27.78 -7.75
N LEU A 526 15.72 26.79 -6.88
CA LEU A 526 15.56 26.89 -5.43
C LEU A 526 16.86 27.30 -4.72
N ALA A 527 18.01 26.75 -5.15
CA ALA A 527 19.34 27.14 -4.68
C ALA A 527 20.45 26.73 -5.67
N GLN A 528 21.28 27.67 -6.10
CA GLN A 528 22.40 27.41 -7.04
C GLN A 528 23.58 26.66 -6.39
N ASN A 529 23.71 26.75 -5.07
CA ASN A 529 24.67 26.02 -4.27
C ASN A 529 24.08 25.73 -2.88
N GLY A 530 24.62 24.71 -2.20
CA GLY A 530 24.15 24.33 -0.88
C GLY A 530 24.91 23.17 -0.26
N THR A 531 24.60 22.89 1.00
CA THR A 531 25.07 21.71 1.73
C THR A 531 23.87 21.04 2.41
N GLU A 532 23.72 19.74 2.22
CA GLU A 532 22.62 18.95 2.77
C GLU A 532 23.14 17.65 3.39
N GLU A 533 22.57 17.24 4.52
CA GLU A 533 22.86 15.96 5.18
C GLU A 533 21.69 15.00 4.96
N ILE A 534 21.99 13.81 4.45
CA ILE A 534 21.04 12.71 4.24
C ILE A 534 21.39 11.61 5.22
N THR A 535 20.39 11.09 5.91
CA THR A 535 20.54 9.96 6.84
C THR A 535 19.57 8.85 6.44
N ASN A 536 20.07 7.62 6.30
CA ASN A 536 19.24 6.48 5.90
C ASN A 536 19.81 5.14 6.39
N ASP A 537 18.95 4.18 6.72
CA ASP A 537 19.36 2.84 7.20
C ASP A 537 19.58 1.84 6.06
N MET A 538 19.03 2.14 4.89
CA MET A 538 19.11 1.36 3.66
C MET A 538 20.01 2.03 2.62
N PRO A 539 20.44 1.32 1.55
CA PRO A 539 21.16 1.92 0.44
C PRO A 539 20.46 3.16 -0.13
N VAL A 540 21.28 4.10 -0.61
CA VAL A 540 20.82 5.38 -1.19
C VAL A 540 21.34 5.50 -2.61
N MET A 541 20.46 5.86 -3.54
CA MET A 541 20.83 6.22 -4.91
C MET A 541 20.67 7.72 -5.08
N ILE A 542 21.63 8.33 -5.74
CA ILE A 542 21.60 9.74 -6.12
C ILE A 542 21.74 9.82 -7.63
N TRP A 543 20.79 10.48 -8.29
CA TRP A 543 20.79 10.72 -9.72
C TRP A 543 21.00 12.23 -9.98
N TYR A 544 22.06 12.55 -10.70
CA TYR A 544 22.27 13.87 -11.26
C TYR A 544 21.83 13.89 -12.72
N HIS A 545 20.94 14.80 -13.06
CA HIS A 545 20.44 15.04 -14.41
C HIS A 545 20.81 16.45 -14.86
N LEU A 546 21.26 16.56 -16.11
CA LEU A 546 21.51 17.81 -16.80
C LEU A 546 20.95 17.73 -18.22
N ALA A 547 20.07 18.66 -18.57
CA ALA A 547 19.68 19.04 -19.91
C ALA A 547 19.75 20.57 -20.02
N ALA A 548 20.63 21.08 -20.86
CA ALA A 548 20.88 22.50 -21.02
C ALA A 548 21.43 22.83 -22.40
N ASP A 549 21.07 24.00 -22.90
CA ASP A 549 21.83 24.64 -23.97
C ASP A 549 23.25 24.94 -23.47
N ILE A 550 24.24 24.77 -24.36
CA ILE A 550 25.67 24.67 -24.03
C ILE A 550 26.15 25.88 -23.21
N ASN A 551 26.18 25.74 -21.89
CA ASN A 551 26.76 26.71 -20.95
C ASN A 551 28.20 26.29 -20.56
N ARG A 552 29.07 27.28 -20.28
CA ARG A 552 30.48 27.05 -19.88
C ARG A 552 30.69 26.83 -18.37
N HIS A 553 29.64 26.91 -17.57
CA HIS A 553 29.72 26.62 -16.15
C HIS A 553 29.78 25.10 -15.91
N VAL A 554 30.46 24.69 -14.85
CA VAL A 554 30.65 23.30 -14.46
C VAL A 554 29.91 23.09 -13.14
N ALA A 555 29.04 22.08 -13.10
CA ALA A 555 28.45 21.64 -11.86
C ALA A 555 29.48 20.85 -11.04
N GLN A 556 29.51 21.05 -9.73
CA GLN A 556 30.41 20.37 -8.80
C GLN A 556 29.62 19.75 -7.65
N PHE A 557 29.97 18.51 -7.32
CA PHE A 557 29.33 17.74 -6.27
C PHE A 557 30.41 17.07 -5.42
N ASP A 558 30.37 17.33 -4.13
CA ASP A 558 31.26 16.76 -3.13
C ASP A 558 30.43 15.94 -2.14
N PHE A 559 30.67 14.63 -2.12
CA PHE A 559 29.99 13.67 -1.24
C PHE A 559 30.96 13.23 -0.14
N ASP A 560 30.64 13.51 1.11
CA ASP A 560 31.31 12.97 2.29
C ASP A 560 30.36 12.00 2.99
N TYR A 561 30.56 10.70 2.79
CA TYR A 561 29.68 9.68 3.36
C TYR A 561 30.37 8.81 4.39
N LYS A 562 29.59 8.33 5.36
CA LYS A 562 30.03 7.38 6.38
C LYS A 562 28.88 6.51 6.88
N TRP A 563 29.20 5.26 7.16
CA TRP A 563 28.31 4.35 7.88
C TRP A 563 28.63 4.41 9.38
N LYS A 564 27.62 4.73 10.19
CA LYS A 564 27.73 4.79 11.64
C LYS A 564 26.98 3.62 12.27
N SER A 565 27.58 3.00 13.28
CA SER A 565 26.87 2.04 14.12
C SER A 565 25.75 2.72 14.91
N ILE A 566 24.56 2.14 14.87
CA ILE A 566 23.35 2.65 15.53
C ILE A 566 23.28 2.12 16.98
N CYS A 567 23.71 0.88 17.19
CA CYS A 567 23.54 0.16 18.47
C CYS A 567 24.78 0.19 19.36
N GLU A 568 25.77 1.01 19.03
CA GLU A 568 26.96 1.15 19.84
C GLU A 568 26.71 2.14 20.99
N CYS A 569 26.72 1.60 22.19
CA CYS A 569 26.86 2.37 23.40
C CYS A 569 27.85 1.65 24.32
N GLY A 570 28.79 2.41 24.89
CA GLY A 570 29.83 1.88 25.76
C GLY A 570 29.97 2.74 27.00
N ARG A 571 31.15 2.66 27.64
CA ARG A 571 31.49 3.55 28.74
C ARG A 571 31.88 4.93 28.18
N LEU A 572 30.97 5.89 28.26
CA LEU A 572 31.15 7.24 27.74
C LEU A 572 31.32 8.24 28.88
N GLN A 573 32.31 9.12 28.78
CA GLN A 573 32.50 10.23 29.72
C GLN A 573 31.90 11.51 29.14
N LEU A 574 31.05 12.16 29.92
CA LEU A 574 30.31 13.36 29.57
C LEU A 574 30.62 14.46 30.59
N GLU A 575 30.68 15.71 30.13
CA GLU A 575 30.92 16.85 31.00
C GLU A 575 29.67 17.70 31.17
N ALA A 576 29.21 17.88 32.40
CA ALA A 576 28.17 18.85 32.73
C ALA A 576 28.76 20.26 32.80
N LYS A 577 28.05 21.26 32.29
CA LYS A 577 28.43 22.68 32.38
C LYS A 577 27.40 23.41 33.23
N LYS A 578 27.87 24.39 34.01
CA LYS A 578 27.01 25.19 34.88
C LYS A 578 25.95 25.91 34.05
N ASP A 579 24.68 25.78 34.44
CA ASP A 579 23.52 26.45 33.83
C ASP A 579 23.35 26.21 32.32
N VAL A 580 24.00 25.18 31.77
CA VAL A 580 23.86 24.73 30.38
C VAL A 580 23.33 23.31 30.39
N TRP A 581 22.11 23.13 29.91
CA TRP A 581 21.51 21.81 29.73
C TRP A 581 22.04 21.16 28.45
N LYS A 582 22.59 19.96 28.59
CA LYS A 582 23.00 19.10 27.48
C LYS A 582 22.07 17.91 27.40
N GLN A 583 21.82 17.42 26.19
CA GLN A 583 20.96 16.27 25.94
C GLN A 583 21.78 14.98 25.85
N LEU A 584 21.22 13.91 26.38
CA LEU A 584 21.65 12.52 26.24
C LEU A 584 20.41 11.71 25.86
N THR A 585 20.50 10.90 24.81
CA THR A 585 19.41 10.04 24.37
C THR A 585 19.84 8.58 24.36
N SER A 586 18.87 7.68 24.36
CA SER A 586 19.12 6.28 24.00
C SER A 586 19.71 6.19 22.59
N PRO A 587 20.49 5.13 22.29
CA PRO A 587 20.90 4.81 20.94
C PRO A 587 19.71 4.78 19.98
N ASP A 588 19.91 5.30 18.76
CA ASP A 588 18.92 5.46 17.68
C ASP A 588 17.76 6.44 17.87
N TYR A 589 17.64 7.16 19.00
CA TYR A 589 16.54 8.12 19.19
C TYR A 589 16.47 9.16 18.04
N PRO A 590 15.28 9.48 17.49
CA PRO A 590 13.92 9.14 17.96
C PRO A 590 13.36 7.79 17.48
N ASN A 591 14.15 6.99 16.75
CA ASN A 591 13.78 5.62 16.40
C ASN A 591 13.91 4.70 17.63
N HIS A 592 13.54 3.43 17.44
CA HIS A 592 13.54 2.47 18.53
C HIS A 592 14.96 2.06 18.89
N TYR A 593 15.27 1.98 20.18
CA TYR A 593 16.60 1.55 20.63
C TYR A 593 16.90 0.09 20.24
N CYS A 594 18.13 -0.36 20.50
CA CYS A 594 18.54 -1.71 20.17
C CYS A 594 18.43 -2.72 21.31
N ASN A 595 18.33 -3.99 20.96
CA ASN A 595 18.30 -5.12 21.88
C ASN A 595 19.73 -5.39 22.35
N SER A 596 19.86 -5.97 23.54
CA SER A 596 21.10 -6.49 24.12
C SER A 596 22.17 -5.43 24.33
N MET A 597 21.75 -4.20 24.59
CA MET A 597 22.64 -3.06 24.84
C MET A 597 23.04 -3.00 26.31
N LYS A 598 24.25 -2.52 26.57
CA LYS A 598 24.77 -2.21 27.91
C LYS A 598 25.52 -0.90 27.88
N CYS A 599 24.78 0.20 27.97
CA CYS A 599 25.32 1.55 27.90
C CYS A 599 25.67 2.07 29.29
N GLN A 600 26.83 2.72 29.46
CA GLN A 600 27.18 3.40 30.71
C GLN A 600 27.73 4.79 30.44
N TYR A 601 27.05 5.82 30.93
CA TYR A 601 27.45 7.21 30.76
C TYR A 601 27.86 7.80 32.12
N LEU A 602 29.11 8.23 32.24
CA LEU A 602 29.60 8.96 33.41
C LEU A 602 29.52 10.46 33.13
N ILE A 603 28.66 11.17 33.85
CA ILE A 603 28.54 12.62 33.77
C ILE A 603 29.34 13.23 34.91
N SER A 604 30.31 14.08 34.58
CA SER A 604 31.16 14.79 35.54
C SER A 604 30.88 16.29 35.51
N ALA A 605 30.63 16.87 36.68
CA ALA A 605 30.49 18.30 36.90
C ALA A 605 31.83 18.94 37.31
N PRO A 606 31.99 20.27 37.16
CA PRO A 606 33.14 20.98 37.68
C PRO A 606 33.23 20.90 39.21
N GLN A 607 34.43 21.05 39.77
CA GLN A 607 34.64 21.02 41.21
C GLN A 607 33.72 22.03 41.94
N GLY A 608 33.06 21.57 43.02
CA GLY A 608 32.10 22.37 43.80
C GLY A 608 30.67 22.41 43.25
N TYR A 609 30.40 21.68 42.16
CA TYR A 609 29.08 21.49 41.57
C TYR A 609 28.66 20.02 41.65
N VAL A 610 27.35 19.81 41.60
CA VAL A 610 26.72 18.49 41.45
C VAL A 610 26.01 18.40 40.11
N VAL A 611 25.81 17.18 39.62
CA VAL A 611 25.06 16.92 38.39
C VAL A 611 23.57 16.98 38.72
N VAL A 612 22.82 17.73 37.91
CA VAL A 612 21.36 17.73 37.91
C VAL A 612 20.89 17.17 36.57
N ALA A 613 20.00 16.19 36.61
CA ALA A 613 19.43 15.55 35.43
C ALA A 613 17.91 15.67 35.42
N ASN A 614 17.34 15.77 34.22
CA ASN A 614 15.92 15.83 33.95
C ASN A 614 15.59 14.86 32.82
N ILE A 615 14.78 13.84 33.09
CA ILE A 615 14.31 12.91 32.06
C ILE A 615 13.02 13.50 31.51
N THR A 616 12.99 13.87 30.23
CA THR A 616 11.81 14.48 29.61
C THR A 616 10.95 13.47 28.87
N GLU A 617 11.55 12.38 28.38
CA GLU A 617 10.85 11.31 27.70
C GLU A 617 11.43 9.96 28.12
N LEU A 618 10.55 8.99 28.37
CA LEU A 618 10.93 7.61 28.64
C LEU A 618 9.85 6.65 28.11
N ALA A 619 10.26 5.74 27.23
CA ALA A 619 9.47 4.63 26.76
C ALA A 619 10.38 3.43 26.55
N LEU A 620 10.40 2.51 27.51
CA LEU A 620 11.13 1.25 27.52
C LEU A 620 10.17 0.06 27.55
N GLU A 621 10.66 -1.15 27.27
CA GLU A 621 9.91 -2.36 27.59
C GLU A 621 9.66 -2.43 29.11
N PRO A 622 8.43 -2.70 29.55
CA PRO A 622 8.14 -2.86 30.98
C PRO A 622 8.85 -4.08 31.58
N ASN A 623 9.57 -3.87 32.69
CA ASN A 623 10.26 -4.87 33.52
C ASN A 623 11.51 -5.56 32.92
N GLU A 624 11.71 -5.54 31.61
CA GLU A 624 12.86 -6.19 30.96
C GLU A 624 13.98 -5.18 30.65
N ASP A 625 13.62 -4.04 30.05
CA ASP A 625 14.56 -2.96 29.72
C ASP A 625 14.64 -1.90 30.82
N VAL A 626 15.86 -1.48 31.17
CA VAL A 626 16.08 -0.68 32.38
C VAL A 626 17.00 0.52 32.13
N LEU A 627 16.53 1.70 32.55
CA LEU A 627 17.35 2.90 32.74
C LEU A 627 17.59 3.11 34.25
N ALA A 628 18.84 3.01 34.68
CA ALA A 628 19.25 3.20 36.06
C ALA A 628 20.20 4.39 36.22
N ILE A 629 20.02 5.16 37.28
CA ILE A 629 20.82 6.35 37.59
C ILE A 629 21.44 6.16 38.98
N PHE A 630 22.75 6.36 39.05
CA PHE A 630 23.59 6.14 40.21
C PHE A 630 24.30 7.43 40.63
N ASP A 631 24.40 7.63 41.93
CA ASP A 631 25.07 8.75 42.57
C ASP A 631 26.57 8.45 42.74
N GLY A 632 27.33 8.59 41.66
CA GLY A 632 28.76 8.32 41.66
C GLY A 632 29.32 7.97 40.28
N THR A 633 30.41 7.20 40.29
CA THR A 633 31.26 6.90 39.13
C THR A 633 30.96 5.57 38.44
N ASN A 634 30.17 4.70 39.09
CA ASN A 634 29.87 3.36 38.60
C ASN A 634 28.46 2.85 38.99
N THR A 635 28.15 1.62 38.58
CA THR A 635 26.86 0.95 38.83
C THR A 635 26.79 0.23 40.19
N THR A 636 27.84 0.31 41.00
CA THR A 636 27.88 -0.19 42.39
C THR A 636 27.63 0.91 43.43
N ASP A 637 27.71 2.17 43.01
CA ASP A 637 27.43 3.35 43.83
C ASP A 637 25.93 3.43 44.20
N PRO A 638 25.52 4.28 45.17
CA PRO A 638 24.13 4.40 45.58
C PRO A 638 23.19 4.72 44.42
N ARG A 639 22.08 4.00 44.32
CA ARG A 639 21.09 4.18 43.24
C ARG A 639 20.17 5.35 43.55
N ILE A 640 20.08 6.30 42.62
CA ILE A 640 19.11 7.40 42.65
C ILE A 640 17.76 6.91 42.14
N ARG A 641 17.75 6.21 40.99
CA ARG A 641 16.52 5.75 40.34
C ARG A 641 16.79 4.51 39.48
N ILE A 642 15.80 3.65 39.34
CA ILE A 642 15.74 2.57 38.34
C ILE A 642 14.36 2.65 37.71
N ILE A 643 14.29 2.68 36.38
CA ILE A 643 13.03 2.84 35.66
C ILE A 643 12.95 1.83 34.51
N SER A 644 11.74 1.29 34.28
CA SER A 644 11.35 0.53 33.09
C SER A 644 9.97 0.99 32.61
N GLY A 645 9.53 0.56 31.42
CA GLY A 645 8.22 0.94 30.88
C GLY A 645 8.14 2.40 30.42
N VAL A 646 6.91 2.95 30.42
CA VAL A 646 6.62 4.34 30.06
C VAL A 646 6.27 5.12 31.33
N GLU A 647 7.02 6.19 31.63
CA GLU A 647 6.82 7.02 32.82
C GLU A 647 6.92 8.51 32.49
N ILE A 648 6.12 9.34 33.17
CA ILE A 648 6.16 10.81 33.08
C ILE A 648 6.91 11.34 34.31
N PHE A 649 7.93 12.16 34.10
CA PHE A 649 8.75 12.72 35.17
C PHE A 649 8.39 14.18 35.46
N THR A 650 8.25 14.49 36.74
CA THR A 650 8.04 15.87 37.24
C THR A 650 9.21 16.40 38.06
N ASP A 651 10.16 15.54 38.41
CA ASP A 651 11.18 15.81 39.41
C ASP A 651 12.58 15.83 38.80
N LEU A 652 13.44 16.72 39.29
CA LEU A 652 14.85 16.75 38.94
C LEU A 652 15.64 15.74 39.77
N LEU A 653 16.51 14.97 39.11
CA LEU A 653 17.45 14.06 39.75
C LEU A 653 18.75 14.79 40.04
N ARG A 654 19.37 14.54 41.20
CA ARG A 654 20.56 15.27 41.64
C ARG A 654 21.56 14.33 42.31
N SER A 655 22.83 14.44 41.93
CA SER A 655 23.92 13.73 42.61
C SER A 655 24.31 14.44 43.92
N THR A 656 24.94 13.70 44.83
CA THR A 656 25.52 14.27 46.07
C THR A 656 26.93 14.81 45.84
N ALA A 657 27.63 14.29 44.83
CA ALA A 657 28.98 14.68 44.45
C ALA A 657 29.04 15.20 43.00
N GLU A 658 30.24 15.45 42.50
CA GLU A 658 30.50 15.93 41.15
C GLU A 658 30.22 14.91 40.03
N THR A 659 29.81 13.68 40.35
CA THR A 659 29.58 12.63 39.35
C THR A 659 28.20 11.99 39.45
N MET A 660 27.66 11.61 38.29
CA MET A 660 26.44 10.82 38.17
C MET A 660 26.64 9.79 37.05
N THR A 661 26.25 8.54 37.29
CA THR A 661 26.33 7.47 36.29
C THR A 661 24.94 7.11 35.81
N VAL A 662 24.74 7.13 34.49
CA VAL A 662 23.52 6.67 33.81
C VAL A 662 23.83 5.31 33.17
N TYR A 663 23.00 4.31 33.42
CA TYR A 663 23.14 2.95 32.90
C TYR A 663 21.88 2.55 32.16
N PHE A 664 22.01 2.09 30.92
CA PHE A 664 20.89 1.63 30.11
C PHE A 664 21.17 0.21 29.62
N GLU A 665 20.30 -0.72 30.00
CA GLU A 665 20.42 -2.14 29.66
C GLU A 665 19.13 -2.62 28.99
N THR A 666 19.28 -3.39 27.91
CA THR A 666 18.15 -3.94 27.16
C THR A 666 18.27 -5.45 26.94
N ASP A 667 17.12 -6.11 26.82
CA ASP A 667 16.99 -7.56 26.67
C ASP A 667 17.18 -8.02 25.20
N VAL A 668 16.81 -9.25 24.83
CA VAL A 668 16.97 -9.77 23.46
C VAL A 668 15.83 -9.39 22.52
N SER A 669 14.75 -8.77 22.99
CA SER A 669 13.54 -8.52 22.21
C SER A 669 12.97 -7.12 22.43
N ILE A 670 11.68 -6.95 22.12
CA ILE A 670 10.81 -5.75 22.23
C ILE A 670 11.53 -4.42 22.53
N THR A 671 11.55 -3.51 21.57
CA THR A 671 12.11 -2.16 21.77
C THR A 671 11.06 -1.07 21.66
N ASN A 672 11.39 0.11 22.18
CA ASN A 672 10.53 1.31 22.20
C ASN A 672 11.38 2.56 21.85
N LYS A 673 10.79 3.76 21.88
CA LYS A 673 11.49 5.03 21.55
C LYS A 673 12.71 5.32 22.44
N GLY A 674 12.77 4.77 23.65
CA GLY A 674 13.91 4.93 24.55
C GLY A 674 13.78 6.14 25.47
N PHE A 675 14.87 6.88 25.69
CA PHE A 675 14.90 7.96 26.67
C PHE A 675 15.50 9.25 26.12
N VAL A 676 15.02 10.38 26.67
CA VAL A 676 15.65 11.70 26.54
C VAL A 676 15.94 12.24 27.93
N LEU A 677 17.23 12.40 28.23
CA LEU A 677 17.75 12.92 29.49
C LEU A 677 18.54 14.20 29.24
N TYR A 678 18.15 15.28 29.89
CA TYR A 678 18.93 16.51 29.95
C TYR A 678 19.76 16.56 31.23
N TYR A 679 20.98 17.06 31.17
CA TYR A 679 21.85 17.21 32.34
C TYR A 679 22.58 18.55 32.37
N THR A 680 22.84 19.06 33.57
CA THR A 680 23.57 20.31 33.83
C THR A 680 24.33 20.24 35.16
N ALA A 681 25.18 21.24 35.45
CA ALA A 681 25.87 21.35 36.72
C ALA A 681 25.24 22.45 37.60
N SER A 682 25.01 22.17 38.89
CA SER A 682 24.43 23.11 39.86
C SER A 682 25.28 23.21 41.13
N SER A 683 25.33 24.38 41.76
CA SER A 683 26.22 24.61 42.91
C SER A 683 25.82 23.74 44.12
N ALA A 684 26.79 23.09 44.75
CA ALA A 684 26.56 22.23 45.91
C ALA A 684 26.08 23.00 47.16
N SER A 685 26.23 24.34 47.23
CA SER A 685 25.88 25.15 48.41
C SER A 685 24.41 25.56 48.50
N SER A 686 23.56 25.18 47.54
CA SER A 686 22.11 25.42 47.57
C SER A 686 21.31 24.46 48.49
N ILE A 687 21.99 23.71 49.38
CA ILE A 687 21.44 22.59 50.16
C ILE A 687 20.86 23.02 51.53
N SER A 688 20.12 24.13 51.61
CA SER A 688 19.32 24.38 52.83
C SER A 688 17.95 25.02 52.52
N GLY A 689 16.91 24.19 52.66
CA GLY A 689 15.51 24.61 52.69
C GLY A 689 14.61 23.85 51.70
N PRO A 690 13.39 23.43 52.09
CA PRO A 690 12.40 22.96 51.14
C PRO A 690 11.96 24.17 50.30
N TYR A 691 12.30 24.16 49.00
CA TYR A 691 12.01 25.30 48.13
C TYR A 691 10.54 25.31 47.71
N HIS A 692 9.79 26.20 48.37
CA HIS A 692 8.62 26.85 47.83
C HIS A 692 9.02 27.70 46.60
N PHE A 693 8.19 27.65 45.56
CA PHE A 693 8.28 28.51 44.37
C PHE A 693 8.32 30.00 44.75
N ILE A 694 9.37 30.72 44.34
CA ILE A 694 9.36 32.18 44.26
C ILE A 694 9.37 32.56 42.78
N LYS A 695 8.29 33.21 42.34
CA LYS A 695 8.26 34.02 41.11
C LYS A 695 9.06 35.29 41.37
N GLU A 696 10.17 35.49 40.66
CA GLU A 696 10.79 36.81 40.60
C GLU A 696 9.95 37.72 39.70
N ALA A 697 9.37 38.77 40.29
CA ALA A 697 9.01 39.99 39.59
C ALA A 697 10.15 40.99 39.82
N SER A 698 10.79 41.42 38.73
CA SER A 698 11.79 42.48 38.75
C SER A 698 11.14 43.82 39.06
N SER A 699 11.57 44.47 40.15
CA SER A 699 11.27 45.88 40.43
C SER A 699 12.51 46.73 40.16
N VAL A 700 12.40 47.68 39.22
CA VAL A 700 13.28 48.84 39.15
C VAL A 700 12.54 50.03 39.79
N ASN A 701 13.21 50.67 40.74
CA ASN A 701 12.79 51.88 41.44
C ASN A 701 12.54 53.06 40.48
N ASP A 702 11.53 53.89 40.75
CA ASP A 702 11.84 55.29 41.08
C ASP A 702 10.74 56.02 41.87
N ARG A 703 11.19 56.96 42.71
CA ARG A 703 10.38 57.82 43.60
C ARG A 703 9.74 58.98 42.83
N SER A 704 8.52 59.39 43.18
CA SER A 704 8.16 60.79 43.49
C SER A 704 6.67 61.01 43.79
N ASN A 705 6.43 62.06 44.59
CA ASN A 705 5.20 62.50 45.26
C ASN A 705 3.99 62.81 44.35
N GLY A 706 2.79 62.70 44.92
CA GLY A 706 1.63 63.48 44.46
C GLY A 706 0.28 62.96 44.92
N ALA A 707 -0.33 63.64 45.90
CA ALA A 707 -1.70 63.42 46.34
C ALA A 707 -2.72 63.67 45.21
N GLY A 708 -3.73 62.81 45.08
CA GLY A 708 -4.79 62.97 44.08
C GLY A 708 -5.96 61.99 44.24
N LYS A 709 -7.09 62.52 44.66
CA LYS A 709 -8.36 61.88 45.01
C LYS A 709 -9.11 61.34 43.77
N LEU A 710 -9.57 60.08 43.86
CA LEU A 710 -10.67 59.38 43.16
C LEU A 710 -11.31 59.97 41.87
N ARG A 711 -11.36 59.15 40.81
CA ARG A 711 -12.55 59.02 39.93
C ARG A 711 -12.59 57.67 39.21
N GLY A 712 -13.71 56.96 39.32
CA GLY A 712 -13.83 55.54 38.94
C GLY A 712 -14.29 55.23 37.51
N SER A 713 -14.20 53.92 37.24
CA SER A 713 -14.96 53.08 36.29
C SER A 713 -14.79 53.27 34.79
N LYS A 714 -13.87 52.48 34.18
CA LYS A 714 -13.96 51.97 32.80
C LYS A 714 -13.38 50.56 32.56
N HIS A 715 -13.03 49.78 33.60
CA HIS A 715 -12.37 48.47 33.43
C HIS A 715 -13.27 47.23 33.59
N LEU A 716 -14.52 47.38 34.04
CA LEU A 716 -15.40 46.20 34.22
C LEU A 716 -15.96 45.62 32.92
N GLY A 717 -16.11 46.43 31.86
CA GLY A 717 -16.67 45.97 30.59
C GLY A 717 -15.73 45.09 29.77
N ILE A 718 -14.42 45.34 29.85
CA ILE A 718 -13.41 44.62 29.07
C ILE A 718 -13.15 43.23 29.67
N ILE A 719 -13.11 43.14 31.00
CA ILE A 719 -12.93 41.86 31.70
C ILE A 719 -14.16 40.97 31.52
N SER A 720 -15.37 41.54 31.55
CA SER A 720 -16.59 40.79 31.28
C SER A 720 -16.66 40.27 29.83
N PHE A 721 -16.11 40.98 28.86
CA PHE A 721 -16.10 40.56 27.46
C PHE A 721 -15.08 39.44 27.18
N ILE A 722 -13.90 39.53 27.81
CA ILE A 722 -12.85 38.48 27.72
C ILE A 722 -13.31 37.19 28.42
N LEU A 723 -13.99 37.30 29.57
CA LEU A 723 -14.54 36.15 30.27
C LEU A 723 -15.66 35.47 29.45
N LEU A 724 -16.50 36.26 28.78
CA LEU A 724 -17.54 35.72 27.90
C LEU A 724 -16.93 34.97 26.71
N LEU A 725 -15.87 35.50 26.10
CA LEU A 725 -15.16 34.83 24.99
C LEU A 725 -14.52 33.51 25.41
N LEU A 726 -13.89 33.47 26.59
CA LEU A 726 -13.31 32.25 27.15
C LEU A 726 -14.37 31.19 27.47
N ILE A 727 -15.49 31.59 28.05
CA ILE A 727 -16.62 30.67 28.33
C ILE A 727 -17.22 30.16 27.01
N THR A 728 -17.39 31.01 26.00
CA THR A 728 -17.86 30.55 24.68
C THR A 728 -16.88 29.60 24.01
N GLY A 729 -15.57 29.81 24.16
CA GLY A 729 -14.54 28.89 23.65
C GLY A 729 -14.59 27.52 24.33
N ILE A 730 -14.76 27.48 25.65
CA ILE A 730 -14.88 26.24 26.42
C ILE A 730 -16.16 25.49 26.04
N VAL A 731 -17.28 26.18 25.87
CA VAL A 731 -18.57 25.58 25.47
C VAL A 731 -18.50 25.03 24.04
N ILE A 732 -17.84 25.73 23.12
CA ILE A 732 -17.65 25.25 21.73
C ILE A 732 -16.73 24.04 21.70
N SER A 733 -15.62 24.05 22.45
CA SER A 733 -14.73 22.88 22.57
C SER A 733 -15.43 21.69 23.23
N GLY A 734 -16.26 21.92 24.25
CA GLY A 734 -17.08 20.88 24.87
C GLY A 734 -18.15 20.31 23.92
N LEU A 735 -18.77 21.15 23.09
CA LEU A 735 -19.73 20.71 22.06
C LEU A 735 -19.06 19.94 20.93
N ILE A 736 -17.84 20.32 20.54
CA ILE A 736 -17.02 19.57 19.55
C ILE A 736 -16.63 18.21 20.13
N TYR A 737 -16.21 18.17 21.40
CA TYR A 737 -15.87 16.92 22.10
C TYR A 737 -17.10 16.02 22.30
N TYR A 738 -18.25 16.59 22.62
CA TYR A 738 -19.53 15.86 22.71
C TYR A 738 -20.00 15.33 21.36
N LYS A 739 -19.81 16.09 20.27
CA LYS A 739 -20.03 15.60 18.89
C LYS A 739 -19.06 14.48 18.51
N GLN A 740 -17.80 14.54 18.94
CA GLN A 740 -16.83 13.45 18.74
C GLN A 740 -17.21 12.20 19.54
N LEU A 741 -17.70 12.34 20.78
CA LEU A 741 -18.22 11.23 21.58
C LEU A 741 -19.50 10.61 20.99
N LEU A 742 -20.40 11.42 20.42
CA LEU A 742 -21.57 10.93 19.68
C LEU A 742 -21.16 10.23 18.37
N CYS A 743 -20.10 10.70 17.70
CA CYS A 743 -19.52 10.01 16.55
C CYS A 743 -18.86 8.66 16.94
N PHE A 744 -18.26 8.59 18.14
CA PHE A 744 -17.72 7.36 18.72
C PHE A 744 -18.82 6.39 19.17
N ALA A 745 -19.91 6.88 19.77
CA ALA A 745 -21.06 6.06 20.15
C ALA A 745 -21.78 5.49 18.90
N ASN A 746 -21.93 6.28 17.84
CA ASN A 746 -22.51 5.84 16.56
C ASN A 746 -21.56 4.95 15.74
N ARG A 747 -20.27 4.88 16.11
CA ARG A 747 -19.30 3.88 15.61
C ARG A 747 -19.22 2.64 16.51
N ARG A 748 -19.64 2.67 17.78
CA ARG A 748 -19.65 1.48 18.67
C ARG A 748 -20.64 0.40 18.18
N ASP A 749 -21.74 0.81 17.55
CA ASP A 749 -22.66 -0.09 16.85
C ASP A 749 -22.08 -0.68 15.55
N ARG A 750 -20.95 -0.14 15.04
CA ARG A 750 -20.15 -0.75 13.96
C ARG A 750 -18.94 -1.56 14.44
N TRP A 751 -18.50 -1.41 15.69
CA TRP A 751 -17.33 -2.11 16.24
C TRP A 751 -17.66 -3.39 17.01
N HIS A 752 -18.92 -3.62 17.38
CA HIS A 752 -19.37 -4.96 17.81
C HIS A 752 -19.43 -5.98 16.66
N GLY A 753 -19.17 -5.58 15.41
CA GLY A 753 -19.08 -6.46 14.24
C GLY A 753 -17.68 -6.82 13.76
N LEU A 754 -16.61 -6.25 14.34
CA LEU A 754 -15.23 -6.40 13.83
C LEU A 754 -14.29 -7.23 14.74
N ILE A 755 -14.70 -7.57 15.98
CA ILE A 755 -13.95 -8.48 16.86
C ILE A 755 -14.65 -9.85 16.87
N GLN A 756 -14.60 -10.53 15.74
CA GLN A 756 -14.80 -11.99 15.68
C GLN A 756 -14.04 -12.64 14.51
N TYR A 757 -13.13 -11.89 13.84
CA TYR A 757 -12.54 -12.27 12.56
C TYR A 757 -11.01 -12.41 12.59
N LEU A 758 -10.44 -12.93 13.69
CA LEU A 758 -9.09 -13.48 13.70
C LEU A 758 -9.11 -14.81 14.47
N GLY A 759 -9.41 -15.87 13.71
CA GLY A 759 -9.55 -17.25 14.19
C GLY A 759 -9.16 -18.27 13.11
N SER A 760 -7.86 -18.32 12.85
CA SER A 760 -7.04 -19.46 12.39
C SER A 760 -7.34 -20.18 11.07
N ARG A 761 -6.30 -20.23 10.21
CA ARG A 761 -5.73 -21.54 9.82
C ARG A 761 -4.23 -21.57 10.17
N ASN A 762 -3.90 -22.61 10.93
CA ASN A 762 -2.63 -22.88 11.57
C ASN A 762 -1.65 -23.59 10.62
N GLU A 763 -0.39 -23.19 10.65
CA GLU A 763 0.72 -24.10 10.96
C GLU A 763 1.67 -23.37 11.93
N ILE A 764 2.26 -24.16 12.84
CA ILE A 764 3.28 -23.84 13.86
C ILE A 764 2.74 -23.68 15.31
N MET A 765 3.42 -24.44 16.18
CA MET A 765 3.10 -24.88 17.54
C MET A 765 3.17 -23.80 18.63
N ASP A 766 2.22 -23.90 19.55
CA ASP A 766 2.20 -23.59 21.00
C ASP A 766 3.22 -22.60 21.59
N ILE A 767 2.72 -21.41 21.96
CA ILE A 767 3.00 -20.81 23.27
C ILE A 767 1.67 -20.35 23.88
N ALA A 768 1.33 -20.94 25.02
CA ALA A 768 0.12 -20.66 25.80
C ALA A 768 0.13 -19.24 26.39
N CYS A 769 -0.98 -18.52 26.26
CA CYS A 769 -1.31 -17.37 27.11
C CYS A 769 -2.29 -17.83 28.22
N PRO A 770 -2.07 -17.51 29.51
CA PRO A 770 -2.95 -17.89 30.60
C PRO A 770 -4.26 -17.11 30.60
N GLU A 771 -5.25 -17.72 31.24
CA GLU A 771 -6.65 -17.33 31.40
C GLU A 771 -6.87 -15.88 31.88
N SER A 772 -7.93 -15.28 31.34
CA SER A 772 -8.55 -14.06 31.84
C SER A 772 -9.03 -14.22 33.28
N THR A 773 -8.43 -13.49 34.23
CA THR A 773 -9.13 -13.00 35.43
C THR A 773 -8.51 -11.68 35.91
N ARG A 774 -9.39 -10.71 36.19
CA ARG A 774 -9.15 -9.36 36.79
C ARG A 774 -8.81 -8.20 35.83
N LEU A 775 -9.77 -7.82 34.99
CA LEU A 775 -9.85 -6.46 34.42
C LEU A 775 -11.24 -5.80 34.61
N ASN A 776 -12.02 -6.27 35.58
CA ASN A 776 -13.33 -5.70 35.95
C ASN A 776 -13.30 -4.75 37.16
N ALA A 777 -12.13 -4.22 37.56
CA ALA A 777 -12.02 -3.34 38.73
C ALA A 777 -11.52 -1.92 38.44
N HIS A 778 -10.99 -1.60 37.25
CA HIS A 778 -10.36 -0.28 37.00
C HIS A 778 -11.13 0.69 36.09
N VAL A 779 -12.16 0.24 35.38
CA VAL A 779 -13.00 1.15 34.58
C VAL A 779 -14.08 1.83 35.44
N GLY A 780 -14.50 1.21 36.55
CA GLY A 780 -15.43 1.82 37.52
C GLY A 780 -14.79 2.94 38.37
N THR A 781 -13.51 2.79 38.75
CA THR A 781 -12.82 3.75 39.62
C THR A 781 -12.43 5.06 38.92
N VAL A 782 -12.20 5.05 37.60
CA VAL A 782 -11.82 6.27 36.85
C VAL A 782 -13.04 7.16 36.54
N VAL A 783 -14.24 6.58 36.49
CA VAL A 783 -15.49 7.34 36.28
C VAL A 783 -15.99 7.98 37.58
N GLU A 784 -15.80 7.34 38.74
CA GLU A 784 -16.13 7.94 40.04
C GLU A 784 -15.13 9.05 40.45
N PHE A 785 -13.85 8.93 40.12
CA PHE A 785 -12.84 9.96 40.45
C PHE A 785 -13.05 11.29 39.68
N ASN A 786 -13.48 11.21 38.43
CA ASN A 786 -13.72 12.41 37.60
C ASN A 786 -15.05 13.11 37.92
N MET A 787 -16.06 12.39 38.44
CA MET A 787 -17.30 13.00 38.91
C MET A 787 -17.15 13.69 40.28
N LEU A 788 -16.29 13.18 41.17
CA LEU A 788 -15.99 13.87 42.44
C LEU A 788 -15.25 15.19 42.20
N TYR A 789 -14.34 15.24 41.22
CA TYR A 789 -13.58 16.45 40.87
C TYR A 789 -14.48 17.55 40.27
N PHE A 790 -15.51 17.16 39.51
CA PHE A 790 -16.49 18.09 38.96
C PHE A 790 -17.45 18.65 40.03
N ALA A 791 -17.81 17.86 41.04
CA ALA A 791 -18.68 18.30 42.13
C ALA A 791 -17.97 19.24 43.11
N THR A 792 -16.71 18.96 43.49
CA THR A 792 -15.94 19.83 44.40
C THR A 792 -15.55 21.17 43.80
N THR A 793 -15.41 21.24 42.47
CA THR A 793 -15.11 22.49 41.77
C THR A 793 -16.33 23.40 41.65
N ILE A 794 -17.55 22.86 41.69
CA ILE A 794 -18.79 23.66 41.65
C ILE A 794 -19.12 24.26 43.02
N ASP A 795 -18.85 23.55 44.12
CA ASP A 795 -19.08 24.10 45.46
C ASP A 795 -18.05 25.18 45.86
N PHE A 796 -16.81 25.13 45.33
CA PHE A 796 -15.80 26.18 45.54
C PHE A 796 -16.13 27.51 44.84
N PHE A 797 -17.01 27.50 43.83
CA PHE A 797 -17.48 28.71 43.15
C PHE A 797 -18.85 29.21 43.68
N ARG A 798 -19.39 28.58 44.73
CA ARG A 798 -20.70 28.93 45.31
C ARG A 798 -20.62 29.61 46.70
N GLU A 799 -19.48 29.57 47.37
CA GLU A 799 -19.08 30.54 48.43
C GLU A 799 -18.29 31.70 47.82
#